data_AF-A0AA97GNW4-F1
#
_entry.id   AF-A0AA97GNW4-F1
#
_cell.length_a   1.000
_cell.length_b   1.000
_cell.length_c   1.000
_cell.angle_alpha   90.00
_cell.angle_beta   90.00
_cell.angle_gamma   90.00
#
_symmetry.space_group_name_H-M   'P 1'
#
loop_
_entity.id
_entity.type
_entity.pdbx_description
1 polymer ?
#
loop_
_entity_poly.entity_id
_entity_poly.type
_entity_poly.pdbx_seq_one_letter_code
_entity_poly.pdbx_strand_id
1 'polypeptide(L)'
;MQNILNHNFNIPTLKFKPLFLCVSMVVGSTTVAQAEIVSTNGAGILNQGNGPTVVYINKPSQGGVSHNVYSKFDVDQKGVILNNNGGNSNTILGGKIGSNGNVAGGNRAKVILNEVNSNTATTLNGMIEVAGGKAQVIVANASGITCNNCGFINTNHATLTTGKVNLASDGSIANYNVQQGKIAINGSFNANSPTDIIARSVAINGIVDAQRLNVVAGNNQVNASGEVIGSTTAIGTKPSVGIDISAMGGMYANKISLIATESGVGVANAGDIGTHNGAITIDSAGSVNNTNARVNAAKDLNIKATAVTNNGHLVGNKNVNITVAGTGTINNDQGEITSYNNDINLTTLGRLSNNGGAITALQNINSTSDTLINDNGSFNTSKGDMNIHSMNIIYNRDNQGNPNDPSKGFNSARDINISAVRVVNQNSNITAGRDAVINSQSSIENLADSKIIAQRRAEISTMSLTQANSEIKTVNGRMDIDASVSLSNDASSKIDSGRLMNINANQINNSGAIVSNNGQMVINSNILNNRSGYIKGNNLTIKVFNIDNQAGLIHTENNLNIETSHLNNNNSADFKQANAKFGLVDQNGGLQTNNGTVKIQGDTLYNINGSIAANVNNISASRNDVDVKLKSTLNNNYGKILGANNQKLDVGSLENYSGSIDAGRNLTIDSKNRVNNQYGTLSSSNTTKVTSPIVTNSTTGTITGNRVVIDSIVTN
;
A
#
# COMPACT_ATOMS: atom_id res chain seq x y z
N MET A 1 -54.47 23.36 10.88
CA MET A 1 -54.38 24.66 11.57
C MET A 1 -52.98 25.23 11.34
N GLN A 2 -52.95 26.53 11.05
CA GLN A 2 -51.84 27.32 10.52
C GLN A 2 -50.65 27.56 11.46
N ASN A 3 -49.49 27.85 10.84
CA ASN A 3 -48.43 28.85 11.15
C ASN A 3 -47.01 28.23 11.21
N ILE A 4 -46.15 28.38 10.17
CA ILE A 4 -45.27 29.53 9.78
C ILE A 4 -44.24 29.84 10.90
N LEU A 5 -42.93 29.63 10.74
CA LEU A 5 -41.92 30.51 10.10
C LEU A 5 -40.62 29.70 9.79
N ASN A 6 -40.17 29.58 8.53
CA ASN A 6 -39.22 30.44 7.79
C ASN A 6 -37.79 30.56 8.38
N HIS A 7 -36.83 29.83 7.79
CA HIS A 7 -35.47 30.35 7.54
C HIS A 7 -34.85 29.79 6.25
N ASN A 8 -34.61 30.74 5.34
CA ASN A 8 -33.94 30.76 4.04
C ASN A 8 -32.87 29.70 3.73
N PHE A 9 -33.10 28.93 2.66
CA PHE A 9 -32.04 28.28 1.89
C PHE A 9 -31.51 29.24 0.81
N ASN A 10 -30.24 29.63 0.91
CA ASN A 10 -29.51 30.28 -0.17
C ASN A 10 -29.09 29.23 -1.20
N ILE A 11 -29.78 29.20 -2.35
CA ILE A 11 -29.35 28.44 -3.53
C ILE A 11 -28.49 29.38 -4.39
N PRO A 12 -27.20 29.09 -4.64
CA PRO A 12 -26.41 29.86 -5.58
C PRO A 12 -26.89 29.57 -7.00
N THR A 13 -27.46 30.59 -7.64
CA THR A 13 -27.84 30.59 -9.04
C THR A 13 -26.59 30.76 -9.91
N LEU A 14 -26.29 29.75 -10.72
CA LEU A 14 -25.25 29.82 -11.76
C LEU A 14 -25.72 30.79 -12.85
N LYS A 15 -25.19 32.03 -12.85
CA LYS A 15 -25.40 32.98 -13.95
C LYS A 15 -24.51 32.58 -15.13
N PHE A 16 -25.09 31.93 -16.13
CA PHE A 16 -24.49 31.80 -17.46
C PHE A 16 -24.32 33.19 -18.08
N LYS A 17 -23.08 33.58 -18.37
CA LYS A 17 -22.79 34.72 -19.25
C LYS A 17 -22.93 34.25 -20.70
N PRO A 18 -23.69 34.94 -21.57
CA PRO A 18 -23.72 34.61 -22.98
C PRO A 18 -22.35 34.92 -23.60
N LEU A 19 -21.70 33.87 -24.11
CA LEU A 19 -20.50 33.96 -24.93
C LEU A 19 -20.90 34.64 -26.25
N PHE A 20 -20.30 35.78 -26.57
CA PHE A 20 -20.44 36.40 -27.89
C PHE A 20 -19.81 35.46 -28.93
N LEU A 21 -20.66 34.82 -29.74
CA LEU A 21 -20.29 34.10 -30.93
C LEU A 21 -20.04 35.13 -32.05
N CYS A 22 -18.80 35.59 -32.20
CA CYS A 22 -18.39 36.26 -33.43
C CYS A 22 -18.03 35.20 -34.46
N VAL A 23 -18.99 34.85 -35.31
CA VAL A 23 -18.74 34.18 -36.60
C VAL A 23 -18.14 35.23 -37.54
N SER A 24 -16.81 35.35 -37.55
CA SER A 24 -16.11 35.96 -38.67
C SER A 24 -15.89 34.88 -39.73
N MET A 25 -16.81 34.81 -40.69
CA MET A 25 -16.57 34.18 -41.99
C MET A 25 -15.49 34.98 -42.71
N VAL A 26 -14.23 34.64 -42.49
CA VAL A 26 -13.15 34.96 -43.42
C VAL A 26 -13.11 33.82 -44.42
N VAL A 27 -13.72 34.02 -45.58
CA VAL A 27 -13.48 33.20 -46.78
C VAL A 27 -12.09 33.58 -47.29
N GLY A 28 -11.08 33.21 -46.53
CA GLY A 28 -9.71 33.14 -47.03
C GLY A 28 -9.61 31.82 -47.76
N SER A 29 -9.44 31.86 -49.08
CA SER A 29 -8.97 30.73 -49.85
C SER A 29 -7.65 30.24 -49.24
N THR A 30 -7.73 29.29 -48.31
CA THR A 30 -6.56 28.53 -47.88
C THR A 30 -6.11 27.77 -49.11
N THR A 31 -5.01 28.22 -49.73
CA THR A 31 -4.26 27.35 -50.61
C THR A 31 -3.85 26.16 -49.76
N VAL A 32 -4.52 25.03 -49.97
CA VAL A 32 -4.05 23.76 -49.42
C VAL A 32 -2.68 23.57 -50.06
N ALA A 33 -1.60 23.71 -49.28
CA ALA A 33 -0.27 23.49 -49.79
C ALA A 33 -0.24 22.09 -50.42
N GLN A 34 -0.01 22.00 -51.73
CA GLN A 34 0.12 20.71 -52.38
C GLN A 34 1.34 20.01 -51.78
N ALA A 35 1.14 18.74 -51.40
CA ALA A 35 2.23 17.86 -51.03
C ALA A 35 3.18 17.73 -52.22
N GLU A 36 4.47 17.80 -51.94
CA GLU A 36 5.52 17.90 -52.95
C GLU A 36 6.79 17.20 -52.43
N ILE A 37 7.46 16.48 -53.32
CA ILE A 37 8.74 15.83 -53.04
C ILE A 37 9.80 16.43 -53.98
N VAL A 38 10.76 17.15 -53.40
CA VAL A 38 11.80 17.88 -54.14
C VAL A 38 13.18 17.40 -53.70
N SER A 39 13.80 16.59 -54.55
CA SER A 39 15.15 16.03 -54.34
C SER A 39 16.24 17.06 -54.61
N THR A 40 17.29 17.08 -53.78
CA THR A 40 18.43 18.00 -53.89
C THR A 40 19.77 17.29 -54.13
N ASN A 41 19.81 15.95 -54.03
CA ASN A 41 21.03 15.16 -54.25
C ASN A 41 20.87 14.09 -55.36
N GLY A 42 19.95 14.30 -56.30
CA GLY A 42 19.87 13.51 -57.53
C GLY A 42 18.97 12.27 -57.50
N ALA A 43 18.25 11.99 -56.41
CA ALA A 43 17.22 10.96 -56.40
C ALA A 43 16.13 11.31 -57.43
N GLY A 44 15.82 10.38 -58.33
CA GLY A 44 14.86 10.62 -59.42
C GLY A 44 13.42 10.60 -58.91
N ILE A 45 12.61 11.60 -59.28
CA ILE A 45 11.22 11.72 -58.84
C ILE A 45 10.30 11.56 -60.06
N LEU A 46 9.38 10.59 -59.98
CA LEU A 46 8.33 10.39 -60.99
C LEU A 46 6.96 10.60 -60.35
N ASN A 47 6.29 11.68 -60.75
CA ASN A 47 4.91 11.96 -60.37
C ASN A 47 3.96 11.31 -61.38
N GLN A 48 3.19 10.30 -60.95
CA GLN A 48 2.34 9.50 -61.85
C GLN A 48 0.96 10.14 -62.13
N GLY A 49 0.74 11.41 -61.76
CA GLY A 49 -0.53 12.13 -61.90
C GLY A 49 -1.65 11.55 -61.01
N ASN A 50 -2.18 10.39 -61.40
CA ASN A 50 -3.26 9.68 -60.71
C ASN A 50 -2.78 8.61 -59.72
N GLY A 51 -1.48 8.30 -59.67
CA GLY A 51 -0.89 7.32 -58.75
C GLY A 51 0.08 7.94 -57.73
N PRO A 52 0.63 7.14 -56.81
CA PRO A 52 1.65 7.57 -55.87
C PRO A 52 2.91 8.08 -56.59
N THR A 53 3.60 9.04 -55.99
CA THR A 53 4.92 9.46 -56.43
C THR A 53 5.91 8.31 -56.26
N VAL A 54 6.76 8.08 -57.27
CA VAL A 54 7.84 7.07 -57.21
C VAL A 54 9.17 7.78 -57.07
N VAL A 55 9.92 7.41 -56.03
CA VAL A 55 11.28 7.87 -55.76
C VAL A 55 12.25 6.77 -56.20
N TYR A 56 13.04 7.06 -57.22
CA TYR A 56 14.19 6.26 -57.61
C TYR A 56 15.36 6.58 -56.67
N ILE A 57 15.40 5.86 -55.55
CA ILE A 57 16.39 6.07 -54.50
C ILE A 57 17.82 6.01 -55.04
N ASN A 58 18.73 6.74 -54.40
CA ASN A 58 20.15 6.77 -54.75
C ASN A 58 20.85 5.43 -54.54
N LYS A 59 22.01 5.27 -55.18
CA LYS A 59 22.87 4.09 -54.99
C LYS A 59 23.28 3.97 -53.51
N PRO A 60 23.16 2.78 -52.89
CA PRO A 60 23.57 2.60 -51.49
C PRO A 60 25.07 2.81 -51.29
N SER A 61 25.44 3.32 -50.12
CA SER A 61 26.82 3.38 -49.62
C SER A 61 27.40 1.98 -49.36
N GLN A 62 28.69 1.90 -49.01
CA GLN A 62 29.31 0.64 -48.58
C GLN A 62 28.62 0.06 -47.32
N GLY A 63 28.19 0.93 -46.41
CA GLY A 63 27.36 0.59 -45.25
C GLY A 63 25.92 0.20 -45.59
N GLY A 64 25.51 0.26 -46.86
CA GLY A 64 24.20 -0.18 -47.34
C GLY A 64 23.07 0.85 -47.17
N VAL A 65 23.41 2.12 -46.90
CA VAL A 65 22.43 3.23 -46.78
C VAL A 65 22.28 3.92 -48.13
N SER A 66 21.06 3.99 -48.64
CA SER A 66 20.70 4.91 -49.72
C SER A 66 20.32 6.25 -49.11
N HIS A 67 21.17 7.27 -49.31
CA HIS A 67 20.96 8.62 -48.76
C HIS A 67 20.32 9.54 -49.79
N ASN A 68 19.10 9.97 -49.49
CA ASN A 68 18.27 10.81 -50.35
C ASN A 68 17.98 12.11 -49.59
N VAL A 69 18.39 13.24 -50.15
CA VAL A 69 18.27 14.56 -49.51
C VAL A 69 17.23 15.38 -50.25
N TYR A 70 16.38 16.06 -49.50
CA TYR A 70 15.24 16.81 -50.00
C TYR A 70 15.21 18.23 -49.43
N SER A 71 14.71 19.19 -50.22
CA SER A 71 14.25 20.48 -49.70
C SER A 71 12.78 20.42 -49.23
N LYS A 72 12.03 19.42 -49.70
CA LYS A 72 10.66 19.12 -49.27
C LYS A 72 10.37 17.64 -49.51
N PHE A 73 9.78 16.97 -48.54
CA PHE A 73 9.37 15.57 -48.63
C PHE A 73 7.99 15.44 -47.99
N ASP A 74 6.96 15.92 -48.69
CA ASP A 74 5.58 15.79 -48.24
C ASP A 74 4.88 14.69 -49.03
N VAL A 75 4.18 13.81 -48.32
CA VAL A 75 3.46 12.67 -48.91
C VAL A 75 1.97 12.99 -48.90
N ASP A 76 1.31 12.83 -50.05
CA ASP A 76 -0.15 12.99 -50.16
C ASP A 76 -0.90 11.69 -49.77
N GLN A 77 -2.22 11.70 -49.89
CA GLN A 77 -3.05 10.54 -49.56
C GLN A 77 -2.86 9.33 -50.48
N LYS A 78 -2.29 9.52 -51.68
CA LYS A 78 -1.97 8.42 -52.60
C LYS A 78 -0.71 7.67 -52.14
N GLY A 79 0.11 8.31 -51.31
CA GLY A 79 1.33 7.74 -50.77
C GLY A 79 2.54 7.93 -51.69
N VAL A 80 3.67 7.34 -51.28
CA VAL A 80 4.93 7.39 -52.02
C VAL A 80 5.56 6.01 -52.06
N ILE A 81 6.20 5.69 -53.18
CA ILE A 81 6.94 4.44 -53.37
C ILE A 81 8.44 4.73 -53.46
N LEU A 82 9.21 4.14 -52.55
CA LEU A 82 10.67 4.14 -52.56
C LEU A 82 11.16 2.93 -53.36
N ASN A 83 11.65 3.15 -54.58
CA ASN A 83 11.99 2.08 -55.50
C ASN A 83 13.35 1.43 -55.18
N ASN A 84 13.35 0.41 -54.33
CA ASN A 84 14.54 -0.36 -53.93
C ASN A 84 14.72 -1.64 -54.77
N ASN A 85 14.30 -1.62 -56.05
CA ASN A 85 14.39 -2.78 -56.91
C ASN A 85 15.13 -2.49 -58.22
N GLY A 86 16.15 -3.31 -58.53
CA GLY A 86 16.89 -3.24 -59.80
C GLY A 86 16.15 -3.85 -61.00
N GLY A 87 14.96 -4.41 -60.79
CA GLY A 87 14.06 -4.95 -61.82
C GLY A 87 12.63 -4.43 -61.64
N ASN A 88 11.67 -5.00 -62.38
CA ASN A 88 10.25 -4.66 -62.18
C ASN A 88 9.77 -5.11 -60.79
N SER A 89 8.96 -4.29 -60.12
CA SER A 89 8.36 -4.62 -58.82
C SER A 89 6.85 -4.43 -58.87
N ASN A 90 6.11 -5.33 -58.22
CA ASN A 90 4.70 -5.10 -57.91
C ASN A 90 4.61 -4.44 -56.54
N THR A 91 3.93 -3.31 -56.48
CA THR A 91 3.72 -2.51 -55.27
C THR A 91 2.22 -2.48 -54.94
N ILE A 92 1.91 -2.28 -53.66
CA ILE A 92 0.54 -2.18 -53.15
C ILE A 92 -0.08 -0.84 -53.58
N LEU A 93 0.68 0.25 -53.50
CA LEU A 93 0.16 1.59 -53.77
C LEU A 93 0.04 1.92 -55.27
N GLY A 94 0.99 1.45 -56.09
CA GLY A 94 1.14 1.91 -57.48
C GLY A 94 1.11 0.79 -58.52
N GLY A 95 0.86 -0.45 -58.12
CA GLY A 95 0.89 -1.61 -59.01
C GLY A 95 2.30 -1.90 -59.54
N LYS A 96 2.41 -2.23 -60.83
CA LYS A 96 3.71 -2.60 -61.42
C LYS A 96 4.54 -1.37 -61.74
N ILE A 97 5.71 -1.25 -61.14
CA ILE A 97 6.68 -0.17 -61.43
C ILE A 97 7.95 -0.72 -62.09
N GLY A 98 8.62 0.13 -62.87
CA GLY A 98 9.88 -0.18 -63.55
C GLY A 98 11.09 -0.25 -62.61
N SER A 99 12.22 -0.71 -63.13
CA SER A 99 13.47 -0.84 -62.39
C SER A 99 14.10 0.49 -61.98
N ASN A 100 14.73 0.52 -60.81
CA ASN A 100 15.67 1.57 -60.43
C ASN A 100 17.11 1.19 -60.79
N GLY A 101 17.70 1.89 -61.76
CA GLY A 101 19.08 1.66 -62.21
C GLY A 101 20.14 1.86 -61.13
N ASN A 102 19.87 2.68 -60.11
CA ASN A 102 20.80 2.93 -59.00
C ASN A 102 21.04 1.71 -58.11
N VAL A 103 20.11 0.74 -58.12
CA VAL A 103 20.16 -0.50 -57.34
C VAL A 103 20.15 -1.75 -58.24
N ALA A 104 20.54 -1.59 -59.50
CA ALA A 104 20.69 -2.70 -60.45
C ALA A 104 21.78 -3.70 -59.99
N GLY A 105 21.69 -4.94 -60.49
CA GLY A 105 22.67 -5.99 -60.18
C GLY A 105 22.60 -6.55 -58.75
N GLY A 106 21.51 -6.31 -58.01
CA GLY A 106 21.30 -6.85 -56.66
C GLY A 106 21.78 -5.97 -55.51
N ASN A 107 22.34 -4.79 -55.80
CA ASN A 107 22.84 -3.82 -54.81
C ASN A 107 21.71 -3.01 -54.16
N ARG A 108 20.76 -3.69 -53.51
CA ARG A 108 19.62 -3.07 -52.83
C ARG A 108 20.05 -2.37 -51.54
N ALA A 109 19.39 -1.27 -51.20
CA ALA A 109 19.56 -0.58 -49.95
C ALA A 109 19.08 -1.44 -48.77
N LYS A 110 19.85 -1.46 -47.68
CA LYS A 110 19.41 -2.00 -46.37
C LYS A 110 18.66 -0.94 -45.57
N VAL A 111 19.04 0.32 -45.74
CA VAL A 111 18.44 1.50 -45.13
C VAL A 111 18.19 2.53 -46.23
N ILE A 112 17.00 3.10 -46.26
CA ILE A 112 16.63 4.21 -47.14
C ILE A 112 16.44 5.43 -46.24
N LEU A 113 17.42 6.33 -46.27
CA LEU A 113 17.40 7.58 -45.52
C LEU A 113 16.80 8.68 -46.40
N ASN A 114 15.68 9.24 -45.95
CA ASN A 114 15.04 10.42 -46.53
C ASN A 114 15.27 11.60 -45.59
N GLU A 115 16.29 12.40 -45.88
CA GLU A 115 16.69 13.53 -45.06
C GLU A 115 16.19 14.85 -45.67
N VAL A 116 15.47 15.64 -44.89
CA VAL A 116 14.93 16.93 -45.33
C VAL A 116 15.75 18.05 -44.69
N ASN A 117 16.41 18.84 -45.54
CA ASN A 117 17.13 20.04 -45.13
C ASN A 117 16.28 21.27 -45.44
N SER A 118 15.30 21.54 -44.58
CA SER A 118 14.38 22.67 -44.70
C SER A 118 14.05 23.25 -43.33
N ASN A 119 13.59 24.50 -43.33
CA ASN A 119 13.01 25.13 -42.14
C ASN A 119 11.53 24.77 -41.95
N THR A 120 10.90 24.08 -42.90
CA THR A 120 9.50 23.64 -42.82
C THR A 120 9.39 22.19 -42.41
N ALA A 121 8.41 21.88 -41.55
CA ALA A 121 8.11 20.51 -41.16
C ALA A 121 7.61 19.67 -42.34
N THR A 122 7.91 18.37 -42.30
CA THR A 122 7.39 17.37 -43.25
C THR A 122 5.95 17.00 -42.90
N THR A 123 5.09 16.88 -43.90
CA THR A 123 3.72 16.36 -43.74
C THR A 123 3.57 15.04 -44.48
N LEU A 124 3.21 13.97 -43.76
CA LEU A 124 2.96 12.63 -44.30
C LEU A 124 1.45 12.35 -44.23
N ASN A 125 0.74 12.44 -45.36
CA ASN A 125 -0.71 12.22 -45.42
C ASN A 125 -1.11 10.85 -45.99
N GLY A 126 -0.17 9.91 -46.13
CA GLY A 126 -0.39 8.60 -46.73
C GLY A 126 0.78 7.63 -46.48
N MET A 127 0.71 6.45 -47.09
CA MET A 127 1.66 5.37 -46.87
C MET A 127 2.98 5.57 -47.62
N ILE A 128 4.08 5.13 -47.01
CA ILE A 128 5.41 5.04 -47.62
C ILE A 128 5.71 3.57 -47.89
N GLU A 129 5.83 3.19 -49.15
CA GLU A 129 6.06 1.80 -49.55
C GLU A 129 7.49 1.59 -50.09
N VAL A 130 8.15 0.52 -49.67
CA VAL A 130 9.41 0.07 -50.30
C VAL A 130 9.11 -0.92 -51.41
N ALA A 131 9.45 -0.59 -52.66
CA ALA A 131 9.32 -1.53 -53.77
C ALA A 131 10.50 -2.53 -53.81
N GLY A 132 10.20 -3.80 -54.02
CA GLY A 132 11.19 -4.87 -54.09
C GLY A 132 11.63 -5.37 -52.72
N GLY A 133 12.94 -5.34 -52.46
CA GLY A 133 13.50 -5.86 -51.22
C GLY A 133 13.19 -4.95 -50.02
N LYS A 134 12.77 -5.55 -48.91
CA LYS A 134 12.55 -4.84 -47.63
C LYS A 134 13.80 -4.08 -47.20
N ALA A 135 13.60 -2.88 -46.69
CA ALA A 135 14.64 -2.04 -46.10
C ALA A 135 14.09 -1.29 -44.89
N GLN A 136 14.99 -0.75 -44.06
CA GLN A 136 14.62 0.25 -43.06
C GLN A 136 14.30 1.55 -43.79
N VAL A 137 13.26 2.26 -43.38
CA VAL A 137 12.96 3.59 -43.90
C VAL A 137 13.11 4.61 -42.78
N ILE A 138 13.92 5.63 -43.02
CA ILE A 138 14.12 6.76 -42.11
C ILE A 138 13.57 8.01 -42.80
N VAL A 139 12.72 8.76 -42.12
CA VAL A 139 12.33 10.13 -42.49
C VAL A 139 12.86 11.07 -41.42
N ALA A 140 13.81 11.94 -41.81
CA ALA A 140 14.50 12.84 -40.91
C ALA A 140 14.25 14.30 -41.29
N ASN A 141 13.66 15.08 -40.39
CA ASN A 141 13.47 16.53 -40.59
C ASN A 141 13.53 17.26 -39.25
N ALA A 142 14.58 18.06 -39.05
CA ALA A 142 14.82 18.80 -37.80
C ALA A 142 13.75 19.86 -37.49
N SER A 143 13.01 20.34 -38.49
CA SER A 143 11.89 21.27 -38.28
C SER A 143 10.62 20.60 -37.78
N GLY A 144 10.52 19.27 -37.85
CA GLY A 144 9.37 18.50 -37.37
C GLY A 144 8.75 17.62 -38.45
N ILE A 145 7.89 16.71 -38.00
CA ILE A 145 7.15 15.77 -38.86
C ILE A 145 5.71 15.71 -38.36
N THR A 146 4.74 15.90 -39.26
CA THR A 146 3.32 15.66 -39.00
C THR A 146 2.87 14.47 -39.83
N CYS A 147 2.42 13.42 -39.18
CA CYS A 147 1.77 12.27 -39.82
C CYS A 147 0.26 12.42 -39.68
N ASN A 148 -0.47 12.36 -40.79
CA ASN A 148 -1.93 12.32 -40.84
C ASN A 148 -2.34 11.06 -41.61
N ASN A 149 -2.81 10.01 -40.92
CA ASN A 149 -3.16 8.73 -41.57
C ASN A 149 -2.00 8.15 -42.42
N CYS A 150 -0.77 8.18 -41.89
CA CYS A 150 0.42 7.70 -42.59
C CYS A 150 0.82 6.29 -42.14
N GLY A 151 1.87 5.74 -42.74
CA GLY A 151 2.40 4.45 -42.35
C GLY A 151 3.45 3.93 -43.31
N PHE A 152 3.88 2.69 -43.07
CA PHE A 152 4.96 2.05 -43.83
C PHE A 152 4.54 0.68 -44.36
N ILE A 153 4.86 0.43 -45.62
CA ILE A 153 4.59 -0.83 -46.31
C ILE A 153 5.92 -1.45 -46.75
N ASN A 154 6.05 -2.76 -46.52
CA ASN A 154 7.22 -3.55 -46.93
C ASN A 154 8.54 -3.06 -46.30
N THR A 155 8.49 -2.54 -45.08
CA THR A 155 9.67 -2.19 -44.27
C THR A 155 10.05 -3.34 -43.34
N ASN A 156 11.34 -3.44 -42.99
CA ASN A 156 11.78 -4.29 -41.87
C ASN A 156 11.99 -3.48 -40.58
N HIS A 157 12.03 -2.15 -40.67
CA HIS A 157 12.09 -1.18 -39.58
C HIS A 157 11.69 0.20 -40.10
N ALA A 158 11.05 1.02 -39.29
CA ALA A 158 10.67 2.39 -39.64
C ALA A 158 11.22 3.39 -38.60
N THR A 159 11.68 4.55 -39.04
CA THR A 159 12.14 5.61 -38.15
C THR A 159 11.61 6.96 -38.60
N LEU A 160 10.87 7.64 -37.73
CA LEU A 160 10.59 9.06 -37.87
C LEU A 160 11.49 9.82 -36.90
N THR A 161 12.25 10.80 -37.38
CA THR A 161 13.12 11.58 -36.50
C THR A 161 13.22 13.06 -36.81
N THR A 162 13.36 13.88 -35.77
CA THR A 162 13.79 15.28 -35.90
C THR A 162 15.28 15.46 -35.60
N GLY A 163 16.00 14.36 -35.37
CA GLY A 163 17.44 14.38 -35.24
C GLY A 163 18.12 14.57 -36.58
N LYS A 164 19.18 15.38 -36.59
CA LYS A 164 20.13 15.40 -37.69
C LYS A 164 20.83 14.04 -37.76
N VAL A 165 20.86 13.44 -38.94
CA VAL A 165 21.45 12.10 -39.12
C VAL A 165 22.94 12.24 -39.39
N ASN A 166 23.77 11.68 -38.52
CA ASN A 166 25.21 11.63 -38.70
C ASN A 166 25.59 10.27 -39.30
N LEU A 167 26.33 10.26 -40.41
CA LEU A 167 26.81 9.06 -41.08
C LEU A 167 28.26 8.74 -40.66
N ALA A 168 28.60 7.45 -40.59
CA ALA A 168 29.97 6.97 -40.42
C ALA A 168 30.76 7.06 -41.73
N SER A 169 32.06 6.74 -41.68
CA SER A 169 32.96 6.80 -42.85
C SER A 169 32.57 5.84 -43.98
N ASP A 170 31.95 4.71 -43.68
CA ASP A 170 31.40 3.75 -44.65
C ASP A 170 30.00 4.13 -45.17
N GLY A 171 29.43 5.22 -44.65
CA GLY A 171 28.09 5.72 -44.95
C GLY A 171 26.96 5.00 -44.22
N SER A 172 27.24 4.18 -43.18
CA SER A 172 26.22 3.67 -42.26
C SER A 172 25.71 4.76 -41.30
N ILE A 173 24.56 4.55 -40.65
CA ILE A 173 24.03 5.50 -39.66
C ILE A 173 24.88 5.41 -38.38
N ALA A 174 25.54 6.51 -37.99
CA ALA A 174 26.28 6.57 -36.74
C ALA A 174 25.36 6.94 -35.55
N ASN A 175 24.60 8.03 -35.69
CA ASN A 175 23.63 8.47 -34.69
C ASN A 175 22.65 9.52 -35.24
N TYR A 176 21.59 9.76 -34.48
CA TYR A 176 20.64 10.86 -34.62
C TYR A 176 20.91 11.89 -33.53
N ASN A 177 21.20 13.14 -33.92
CA ASN A 177 21.42 14.25 -33.01
C ASN A 177 20.17 15.13 -32.92
N VAL A 178 19.40 14.96 -31.85
CA VAL A 178 18.07 15.57 -31.64
C VAL A 178 18.19 16.84 -30.82
N GLN A 179 18.05 18.01 -31.45
CA GLN A 179 18.17 19.30 -30.77
C GLN A 179 16.85 20.07 -30.68
N GLN A 180 15.91 19.81 -31.59
CA GLN A 180 14.63 20.51 -31.75
C GLN A 180 13.64 19.66 -32.55
N GLY A 181 12.47 20.23 -32.83
CA GLY A 181 11.45 19.62 -33.69
C GLY A 181 10.45 18.77 -32.92
N LYS A 182 9.19 18.84 -33.35
CA LYS A 182 8.08 18.03 -32.84
C LYS A 182 7.68 16.99 -33.87
N ILE A 183 7.37 15.78 -33.42
CA ILE A 183 6.62 14.81 -34.21
C ILE A 183 5.18 14.78 -33.73
N ALA A 184 4.22 14.96 -34.63
CA ALA A 184 2.80 14.84 -34.35
C ALA A 184 2.21 13.70 -35.18
N ILE A 185 1.56 12.75 -34.52
CA ILE A 185 0.76 11.70 -35.16
C ILE A 185 -0.71 12.04 -34.98
N ASN A 186 -1.40 12.30 -36.08
CA ASN A 186 -2.84 12.54 -36.13
C ASN A 186 -3.50 11.42 -36.94
N GLY A 187 -4.66 10.94 -36.50
CA GLY A 187 -5.31 9.79 -37.14
C GLY A 187 -4.48 8.51 -37.01
N SER A 188 -4.43 7.68 -38.04
CA SER A 188 -3.73 6.38 -37.98
C SER A 188 -2.24 6.48 -38.35
N PHE A 189 -1.38 5.81 -37.59
CA PHE A 189 -0.05 5.41 -37.98
C PHE A 189 0.01 3.89 -38.01
N ASN A 190 0.31 3.27 -39.15
CA ASN A 190 0.40 1.82 -39.27
C ASN A 190 1.76 1.39 -39.83
N ALA A 191 2.46 0.50 -39.12
CA ALA A 191 3.66 -0.14 -39.62
C ALA A 191 3.76 -1.59 -39.13
N ASN A 192 3.74 -2.57 -40.03
CA ASN A 192 4.00 -3.96 -39.66
C ASN A 192 5.50 -4.27 -39.54
N SER A 193 6.23 -3.42 -38.82
CA SER A 193 7.65 -3.52 -38.52
C SER A 193 7.96 -2.86 -37.17
N PRO A 194 9.14 -3.10 -36.57
CA PRO A 194 9.62 -2.28 -35.47
C PRO A 194 9.72 -0.82 -35.90
N THR A 195 9.33 0.09 -35.02
CA THR A 195 9.23 1.52 -35.31
C THR A 195 9.86 2.32 -34.19
N ASP A 196 10.71 3.27 -34.57
CA ASP A 196 11.28 4.26 -33.66
C ASP A 196 10.75 5.66 -34.02
N ILE A 197 10.30 6.42 -33.01
CA ILE A 197 9.89 7.83 -33.13
C ILE A 197 10.83 8.64 -32.24
N ILE A 198 11.72 9.41 -32.85
CA ILE A 198 12.86 10.04 -32.16
C ILE A 198 12.83 11.55 -32.38
N ALA A 199 12.38 12.33 -31.40
CA ALA A 199 12.20 13.77 -31.55
C ALA A 199 12.51 14.56 -30.28
N ARG A 200 12.51 15.89 -30.33
CA ARG A 200 12.58 16.67 -29.09
C ARG A 200 11.27 16.57 -28.31
N SER A 201 10.13 16.57 -29.00
CA SER A 201 8.83 16.25 -28.41
C SER A 201 7.93 15.48 -29.38
N VAL A 202 7.04 14.66 -28.82
CA VAL A 202 6.13 13.79 -29.56
C VAL A 202 4.71 14.01 -29.06
N ALA A 203 3.76 14.21 -29.98
CA ALA A 203 2.33 14.24 -29.68
C ALA A 203 1.61 13.15 -30.47
N ILE A 204 0.80 12.36 -29.77
CA ILE A 204 -0.02 11.29 -30.33
C ILE A 204 -1.49 11.67 -30.16
N ASN A 205 -2.09 12.17 -31.24
CA ASN A 205 -3.49 12.58 -31.32
C ASN A 205 -4.33 11.57 -32.13
N GLY A 206 -3.85 10.34 -32.24
CA GLY A 206 -4.50 9.25 -32.96
C GLY A 206 -3.84 7.92 -32.63
N ILE A 207 -4.04 6.90 -33.45
CA ILE A 207 -3.63 5.52 -33.13
C ILE A 207 -2.29 5.20 -33.79
N VAL A 208 -1.32 4.75 -33.01
CA VAL A 208 -0.08 4.14 -33.49
C VAL A 208 -0.17 2.62 -33.35
N ASP A 209 -0.07 1.90 -34.46
CA ASP A 209 0.02 0.44 -34.49
C ASP A 209 1.35 0.01 -35.14
N ALA A 210 2.18 -0.70 -34.37
CA ALA A 210 3.51 -1.14 -34.79
C ALA A 210 3.86 -2.54 -34.26
N GLN A 211 4.80 -3.24 -34.91
CA GLN A 211 5.25 -4.54 -34.38
C GLN A 211 5.97 -4.37 -33.01
N ARG A 212 6.80 -3.35 -32.88
CA ARG A 212 7.49 -2.87 -31.66
C ARG A 212 7.53 -1.36 -31.76
N LEU A 213 7.30 -0.65 -30.67
CA LEU A 213 7.38 0.81 -30.64
C LEU A 213 8.43 1.28 -29.64
N ASN A 214 9.30 2.20 -30.06
CA ASN A 214 10.20 2.95 -29.19
C ASN A 214 10.06 4.44 -29.49
N VAL A 215 9.71 5.21 -28.47
CA VAL A 215 9.54 6.66 -28.56
C VAL A 215 10.61 7.31 -27.69
N VAL A 216 11.45 8.13 -28.29
CA VAL A 216 12.50 8.87 -27.60
C VAL A 216 12.24 10.36 -27.76
N ALA A 217 12.04 11.04 -26.63
CA ALA A 217 11.80 12.47 -26.51
C ALA A 217 12.92 13.18 -25.72
N GLY A 218 13.14 14.44 -26.03
CA GLY A 218 14.18 15.29 -25.41
C GLY A 218 15.38 15.53 -26.33
N ASN A 219 16.36 16.26 -25.80
CA ASN A 219 17.58 16.64 -26.50
C ASN A 219 18.66 15.54 -26.38
N ASN A 220 18.68 14.62 -27.35
CA ASN A 220 19.43 13.37 -27.28
C ASN A 220 20.43 13.17 -28.41
N GLN A 221 21.46 12.38 -28.14
CA GLN A 221 22.18 11.59 -29.14
C GLN A 221 21.65 10.15 -29.07
N VAL A 222 21.13 9.64 -30.17
CA VAL A 222 20.51 8.31 -30.26
C VAL A 222 21.24 7.48 -31.30
N ASN A 223 21.65 6.24 -30.98
CA ASN A 223 22.35 5.39 -31.94
C ASN A 223 21.40 4.81 -33.01
N ALA A 224 21.95 4.09 -34.00
CA ALA A 224 21.17 3.49 -35.08
C ALA A 224 20.11 2.46 -34.60
N SER A 225 20.31 1.86 -33.43
CA SER A 225 19.38 0.91 -32.80
C SER A 225 18.24 1.59 -32.01
N GLY A 226 18.24 2.92 -31.92
CA GLY A 226 17.22 3.69 -31.20
C GLY A 226 17.52 3.86 -29.70
N GLU A 227 18.75 3.61 -29.25
CA GLU A 227 19.16 3.75 -27.86
C GLU A 227 19.80 5.12 -27.60
N VAL A 228 19.46 5.74 -26.47
CA VAL A 228 20.06 7.01 -26.04
C VAL A 228 21.50 6.76 -25.58
N ILE A 229 22.47 7.39 -26.24
CA ILE A 229 23.91 7.26 -25.95
C ILE A 229 24.51 8.54 -25.34
N GLY A 230 23.74 9.62 -25.27
CA GLY A 230 24.15 10.89 -24.69
C GLY A 230 23.07 11.96 -24.85
N SER A 231 23.33 13.14 -24.31
CA SER A 231 22.51 14.34 -24.53
C SER A 231 23.20 15.30 -25.51
N THR A 232 22.45 16.27 -26.01
CA THR A 232 22.97 17.32 -26.91
C THR A 232 22.41 18.69 -26.52
N THR A 233 22.96 19.78 -27.07
CA THR A 233 22.45 21.13 -26.77
C THR A 233 21.12 21.37 -27.48
N ALA A 234 20.08 21.71 -26.71
CA ALA A 234 18.75 21.96 -27.23
C ALA A 234 18.63 23.33 -27.92
N ILE A 235 17.78 23.43 -28.95
CA ILE A 235 17.52 24.66 -29.70
C ILE A 235 16.03 25.03 -29.59
N GLY A 236 15.76 26.29 -29.23
CA GLY A 236 14.40 26.79 -29.03
C GLY A 236 13.84 26.50 -27.63
N THR A 237 12.56 26.82 -27.43
CA THR A 237 11.91 26.72 -26.12
C THR A 237 11.81 25.27 -25.64
N LYS A 238 11.96 25.08 -24.33
CA LYS A 238 11.79 23.78 -23.67
C LYS A 238 10.33 23.33 -23.77
N PRO A 239 10.05 22.09 -24.23
CA PRO A 239 8.69 21.55 -24.23
C PRO A 239 8.10 21.45 -22.83
N SER A 240 6.77 21.59 -22.72
CA SER A 240 6.05 21.33 -21.47
C SER A 240 5.92 19.83 -21.16
N VAL A 241 5.77 19.02 -22.20
CA VAL A 241 5.65 17.55 -22.16
C VAL A 241 6.50 16.96 -23.28
N GLY A 242 7.19 15.85 -22.99
CA GLY A 242 8.08 15.20 -23.94
C GLY A 242 7.30 14.26 -24.84
N ILE A 243 6.46 13.43 -24.24
CA ILE A 243 5.56 12.50 -24.93
C ILE A 243 4.14 12.77 -24.42
N ASP A 244 3.28 13.26 -25.31
CA ASP A 244 1.91 13.67 -25.00
C ASP A 244 0.92 12.81 -25.81
N ILE A 245 0.11 12.00 -25.12
CA ILE A 245 -0.91 11.15 -25.72
C ILE A 245 -2.27 11.72 -25.35
N SER A 246 -3.06 12.11 -26.35
CA SER A 246 -4.39 12.68 -26.13
C SER A 246 -5.42 11.59 -25.81
N ALA A 247 -6.62 11.99 -25.37
CA ALA A 247 -7.72 11.07 -25.10
C ALA A 247 -8.26 10.35 -26.35
N MET A 248 -7.95 10.85 -27.55
CA MET A 248 -8.24 10.17 -28.82
C MET A 248 -7.02 9.39 -29.34
N GLY A 249 -5.90 9.50 -28.63
CA GLY A 249 -4.65 8.85 -28.97
C GLY A 249 -4.57 7.42 -28.44
N GLY A 250 -3.68 6.63 -29.03
CA GLY A 250 -3.32 5.33 -28.50
C GLY A 250 -2.05 4.77 -29.13
N MET A 251 -1.40 3.85 -28.43
CA MET A 251 -0.21 3.16 -28.88
C MET A 251 -0.36 1.66 -28.67
N TYR A 252 -0.17 0.88 -29.73
CA TYR A 252 -0.34 -0.57 -29.73
C TYR A 252 0.85 -1.24 -30.39
N ALA A 253 1.50 -2.17 -29.68
CA ALA A 253 2.60 -2.94 -30.22
C ALA A 253 2.84 -4.27 -29.50
N ASN A 254 3.77 -5.12 -29.94
CA ASN A 254 4.18 -6.26 -29.11
C ASN A 254 4.98 -5.83 -27.88
N LYS A 255 5.71 -4.72 -27.96
CA LYS A 255 6.50 -4.11 -26.88
C LYS A 255 6.57 -2.60 -27.10
N ILE A 256 6.44 -1.82 -26.03
CA ILE A 256 6.48 -0.35 -26.07
C ILE A 256 7.56 0.15 -25.11
N SER A 257 8.36 1.11 -25.57
CA SER A 257 9.34 1.84 -24.77
C SER A 257 9.12 3.34 -24.97
N LEU A 258 8.93 4.08 -23.88
CA LEU A 258 8.76 5.54 -23.86
C LEU A 258 9.91 6.14 -23.04
N ILE A 259 10.75 6.94 -23.68
CA ILE A 259 11.95 7.49 -23.07
C ILE A 259 11.88 9.02 -23.19
N ALA A 260 11.83 9.74 -22.08
CA ALA A 260 11.83 11.21 -22.03
C ALA A 260 13.00 11.69 -21.16
N THR A 261 14.01 12.29 -21.76
CA THR A 261 15.31 12.53 -21.08
C THR A 261 15.54 13.99 -20.68
N GLU A 262 14.82 14.94 -21.26
CA GLU A 262 14.96 16.35 -20.94
C GLU A 262 14.43 16.60 -19.51
N SER A 263 15.31 17.04 -18.60
CA SER A 263 14.98 17.17 -17.16
C SER A 263 13.68 17.93 -16.93
N GLY A 264 12.75 17.38 -16.16
CA GLY A 264 11.44 17.99 -15.87
C GLY A 264 10.42 17.95 -17.02
N VAL A 265 10.78 17.34 -18.16
CA VAL A 265 9.88 17.12 -19.29
C VAL A 265 9.44 15.64 -19.26
N GLY A 266 8.16 15.43 -19.01
CA GLY A 266 7.61 14.12 -18.68
C GLY A 266 6.83 13.44 -19.80
N VAL A 267 6.06 12.42 -19.39
CA VAL A 267 5.07 11.72 -20.20
C VAL A 267 3.68 12.06 -19.68
N ALA A 268 2.80 12.52 -20.56
CA ALA A 268 1.39 12.72 -20.26
C ALA A 268 0.56 11.75 -21.11
N ASN A 269 -0.21 10.89 -20.46
CA ASN A 269 -1.10 9.95 -21.11
C ASN A 269 -2.55 10.25 -20.72
N ALA A 270 -3.37 10.56 -21.72
CA ALA A 270 -4.82 10.63 -21.61
C ALA A 270 -5.53 9.53 -22.44
N GLY A 271 -4.78 8.69 -23.17
CA GLY A 271 -5.31 7.66 -24.06
C GLY A 271 -4.91 6.22 -23.68
N ASP A 272 -5.00 5.30 -24.64
CA ASP A 272 -4.76 3.88 -24.41
C ASP A 272 -3.37 3.44 -24.90
N ILE A 273 -2.55 2.90 -23.99
CA ILE A 273 -1.25 2.31 -24.31
C ILE A 273 -1.32 0.81 -24.01
N GLY A 274 -1.21 -0.03 -25.03
CA GLY A 274 -1.40 -1.47 -24.90
C GLY A 274 -0.31 -2.29 -25.58
N THR A 275 0.13 -3.38 -24.93
CA THR A 275 0.95 -4.40 -25.60
C THR A 275 0.23 -5.72 -25.79
N HIS A 276 0.53 -6.41 -26.90
CA HIS A 276 -0.04 -7.73 -27.20
C HIS A 276 0.71 -8.87 -26.50
N ASN A 277 2.05 -8.79 -26.43
CA ASN A 277 2.89 -9.94 -26.02
C ASN A 277 4.05 -9.58 -25.07
N GLY A 278 4.31 -8.30 -24.82
CA GLY A 278 5.55 -7.81 -24.22
C GLY A 278 5.32 -6.78 -23.12
N ALA A 279 6.44 -6.28 -22.59
CA ALA A 279 6.44 -5.28 -21.53
C ALA A 279 6.19 -3.87 -22.08
N ILE A 280 5.76 -2.98 -21.18
CA ILE A 280 5.80 -1.53 -21.38
C ILE A 280 6.89 -0.99 -20.44
N THR A 281 7.79 -0.17 -20.98
CA THR A 281 8.79 0.56 -20.19
C THR A 281 8.61 2.05 -20.41
N ILE A 282 8.52 2.82 -19.33
CA ILE A 282 8.51 4.28 -19.33
C ILE A 282 9.69 4.75 -18.49
N ASP A 283 10.64 5.44 -19.11
CA ASP A 283 11.81 6.03 -18.46
C ASP A 283 11.80 7.54 -18.68
N SER A 284 11.52 8.29 -17.62
CA SER A 284 11.24 9.72 -17.69
C SER A 284 12.08 10.51 -16.69
N ALA A 285 12.83 11.50 -17.19
CA ALA A 285 13.49 12.53 -16.39
C ALA A 285 12.51 13.62 -15.89
N GLY A 286 11.21 13.49 -16.21
CA GLY A 286 10.10 14.26 -15.66
C GLY A 286 9.03 13.38 -15.02
N SER A 287 7.84 13.94 -14.80
CA SER A 287 6.70 13.20 -14.26
C SER A 287 6.05 12.29 -15.31
N VAL A 288 5.39 11.23 -14.84
CA VAL A 288 4.51 10.39 -15.65
C VAL A 288 3.09 10.58 -15.15
N ASN A 289 2.21 11.12 -15.98
CA ASN A 289 0.82 11.40 -15.65
C ASN A 289 -0.10 10.51 -16.48
N ASN A 290 -0.83 9.60 -15.85
CA ASN A 290 -1.86 8.77 -16.47
C ASN A 290 -3.24 9.26 -16.03
N THR A 291 -3.86 10.09 -16.86
CA THR A 291 -5.05 10.87 -16.52
C THR A 291 -6.30 10.29 -17.17
N ASN A 292 -7.16 9.62 -16.41
CA ASN A 292 -8.38 8.94 -16.90
C ASN A 292 -8.10 7.99 -18.07
N ALA A 293 -6.94 7.35 -18.05
CA ALA A 293 -6.34 6.67 -19.18
C ALA A 293 -5.86 5.26 -18.79
N ARG A 294 -5.53 4.42 -19.77
CA ARG A 294 -5.10 3.04 -19.53
C ARG A 294 -3.72 2.76 -20.09
N VAL A 295 -2.86 2.18 -19.24
CA VAL A 295 -1.60 1.55 -19.64
C VAL A 295 -1.70 0.06 -19.32
N ASN A 296 -1.67 -0.80 -20.34
CA ASN A 296 -1.89 -2.23 -20.20
C ASN A 296 -0.76 -3.06 -20.84
N ALA A 297 0.14 -3.58 -20.01
CA ALA A 297 1.24 -4.42 -20.44
C ALA A 297 0.87 -5.91 -20.40
N ALA A 298 1.01 -6.63 -21.51
CA ALA A 298 0.85 -8.09 -21.57
C ALA A 298 1.93 -8.89 -20.78
N LYS A 299 3.00 -8.22 -20.34
CA LYS A 299 4.00 -8.73 -19.38
C LYS A 299 4.18 -7.72 -18.25
N ASP A 300 5.40 -7.23 -18.04
CA ASP A 300 5.70 -6.29 -16.97
C ASP A 300 5.41 -4.85 -17.42
N LEU A 301 4.91 -4.03 -16.50
CA LEU A 301 4.88 -2.57 -16.62
C LEU A 301 6.00 -2.00 -15.76
N ASN A 302 6.94 -1.27 -16.36
CA ASN A 302 8.07 -0.67 -15.66
C ASN A 302 8.05 0.85 -15.86
N ILE A 303 7.98 1.61 -14.77
CA ILE A 303 7.95 3.08 -14.78
C ILE A 303 9.09 3.60 -13.90
N LYS A 304 9.96 4.43 -14.48
CA LYS A 304 10.95 5.25 -13.79
C LYS A 304 10.65 6.72 -14.09
N ALA A 305 10.50 7.52 -13.04
CA ALA A 305 10.09 8.92 -13.17
C ALA A 305 10.61 9.79 -12.02
N THR A 306 10.41 11.10 -12.11
CA THR A 306 10.58 12.01 -10.96
C THR A 306 9.30 12.17 -10.13
N ALA A 307 8.15 11.78 -10.68
CA ALA A 307 6.87 11.62 -9.99
C ALA A 307 5.94 10.79 -10.87
N VAL A 308 4.97 10.12 -10.27
CA VAL A 308 3.89 9.42 -10.99
C VAL A 308 2.54 9.90 -10.46
N THR A 309 1.64 10.27 -11.36
CA THR A 309 0.23 10.54 -11.05
C THR A 309 -0.63 9.59 -11.86
N ASN A 310 -1.53 8.86 -11.21
CA ASN A 310 -2.47 7.94 -11.81
C ASN A 310 -3.84 8.12 -11.19
N ASN A 311 -4.83 8.50 -11.99
CA ASN A 311 -6.24 8.40 -11.64
C ASN A 311 -7.02 7.57 -12.69
N GLY A 312 -6.29 6.80 -13.52
CA GLY A 312 -6.82 5.81 -14.45
C GLY A 312 -6.29 4.41 -14.08
N HIS A 313 -5.86 3.63 -15.06
CA HIS A 313 -5.39 2.25 -14.85
C HIS A 313 -3.95 2.05 -15.29
N LEU A 314 -3.09 1.60 -14.37
CA LEU A 314 -1.74 1.09 -14.65
C LEU A 314 -1.75 -0.43 -14.43
N VAL A 315 -1.67 -1.19 -15.51
CA VAL A 315 -1.88 -2.64 -15.49
C VAL A 315 -0.66 -3.37 -16.07
N GLY A 316 -0.15 -4.32 -15.28
CA GLY A 316 0.82 -5.32 -15.73
C GLY A 316 0.21 -6.71 -15.62
N ASN A 317 0.22 -7.49 -16.70
CA ASN A 317 -0.20 -8.88 -16.64
C ASN A 317 0.76 -9.71 -15.76
N LYS A 318 2.05 -9.35 -15.74
CA LYS A 318 3.05 -9.86 -14.79
C LYS A 318 3.30 -8.83 -13.70
N ASN A 319 4.49 -8.26 -13.57
CA ASN A 319 4.80 -7.32 -12.51
C ASN A 319 4.41 -5.89 -12.87
N VAL A 320 4.14 -5.06 -11.87
CA VAL A 320 4.16 -3.61 -12.00
C VAL A 320 5.27 -3.05 -11.11
N ASN A 321 6.24 -2.38 -11.73
CA ASN A 321 7.39 -1.79 -11.04
C ASN A 321 7.37 -0.28 -11.26
N ILE A 322 7.21 0.49 -10.19
CA ILE A 322 7.22 1.96 -10.22
C ILE A 322 8.32 2.45 -9.29
N THR A 323 9.29 3.18 -9.85
CA THR A 323 10.38 3.80 -9.08
C THR A 323 10.41 5.29 -9.35
N VAL A 324 10.28 6.07 -8.30
CA VAL A 324 10.39 7.53 -8.34
C VAL A 324 11.72 7.97 -7.74
N ALA A 325 12.47 8.79 -8.48
CA ALA A 325 13.75 9.33 -8.03
C ALA A 325 13.57 10.49 -7.03
N GLY A 326 14.49 10.57 -6.05
CA GLY A 326 14.47 11.61 -5.02
C GLY A 326 13.20 11.56 -4.17
N THR A 327 12.71 12.72 -3.74
CA THR A 327 11.53 12.89 -2.88
C THR A 327 10.21 13.06 -3.65
N GLY A 328 10.19 12.66 -4.92
CA GLY A 328 8.99 12.71 -5.75
C GLY A 328 7.85 11.85 -5.21
N THR A 329 6.65 11.98 -5.78
CA THR A 329 5.47 11.26 -5.26
C THR A 329 4.99 10.18 -6.22
N ILE A 330 4.44 9.10 -5.67
CA ILE A 330 3.55 8.20 -6.40
C ILE A 330 2.13 8.55 -5.91
N ASN A 331 1.32 9.11 -6.78
CA ASN A 331 -0.06 9.44 -6.52
C ASN A 331 -0.97 8.50 -7.31
N ASN A 332 -1.68 7.62 -6.61
CA ASN A 332 -2.69 6.71 -7.15
C ASN A 332 -4.12 7.07 -6.68
N ASP A 333 -4.36 8.35 -6.36
CA ASP A 333 -5.67 8.79 -5.87
C ASP A 333 -6.74 8.57 -6.94
N GLN A 334 -7.82 7.87 -6.58
CA GLN A 334 -8.89 7.43 -7.48
C GLN A 334 -8.42 6.56 -8.67
N GLY A 335 -7.17 6.10 -8.66
CA GLY A 335 -6.59 5.26 -9.69
C GLY A 335 -6.51 3.79 -9.31
N GLU A 336 -6.17 2.97 -10.30
CA GLU A 336 -5.89 1.54 -10.14
C GLU A 336 -4.47 1.20 -10.58
N ILE A 337 -3.74 0.48 -9.73
CA ILE A 337 -2.48 -0.20 -10.08
C ILE A 337 -2.69 -1.69 -9.88
N THR A 338 -2.62 -2.46 -10.96
CA THR A 338 -2.97 -3.89 -10.94
C THR A 338 -1.90 -4.78 -11.56
N SER A 339 -1.54 -5.83 -10.83
CA SER A 339 -0.76 -6.98 -11.31
C SER A 339 -1.63 -8.24 -11.33
N TYR A 340 -1.87 -8.81 -12.51
CA TYR A 340 -2.74 -9.98 -12.63
C TYR A 340 -2.09 -11.31 -12.25
N ASN A 341 -0.77 -11.46 -12.38
CA ASN A 341 -0.11 -12.76 -12.14
C ASN A 341 1.02 -12.73 -11.13
N ASN A 342 1.63 -11.57 -10.84
CA ASN A 342 2.82 -11.49 -9.99
C ASN A 342 2.70 -10.33 -8.97
N ASP A 343 3.78 -9.56 -8.83
CA ASP A 343 3.99 -8.60 -7.77
C ASP A 343 3.75 -7.16 -8.23
N ILE A 344 3.48 -6.28 -7.27
CA ILE A 344 3.60 -4.84 -7.41
C ILE A 344 4.77 -4.36 -6.54
N ASN A 345 5.68 -3.58 -7.11
CA ASN A 345 6.80 -2.95 -6.43
C ASN A 345 6.72 -1.43 -6.60
N LEU A 346 6.51 -0.70 -5.50
CA LEU A 346 6.40 0.75 -5.47
C LEU A 346 7.52 1.34 -4.62
N THR A 347 8.35 2.19 -5.21
CA THR A 347 9.48 2.81 -4.50
C THR A 347 9.49 4.32 -4.71
N THR A 348 9.45 5.06 -3.61
CA THR A 348 9.71 6.51 -3.56
C THR A 348 10.39 6.87 -2.24
N LEU A 349 11.20 7.95 -2.21
CA LEU A 349 11.65 8.55 -0.94
C LEU A 349 10.76 9.73 -0.53
N GLY A 350 9.67 9.97 -1.26
CA GLY A 350 8.63 10.92 -0.92
C GLY A 350 7.34 10.20 -0.53
N ARG A 351 6.21 10.79 -0.91
CA ARG A 351 4.88 10.28 -0.54
C ARG A 351 4.34 9.26 -1.53
N LEU A 352 3.79 8.16 -1.02
CA LEU A 352 2.87 7.27 -1.72
C LEU A 352 1.42 7.59 -1.29
N SER A 353 0.56 7.92 -2.24
CA SER A 353 -0.84 8.29 -2.01
C SER A 353 -1.77 7.33 -2.73
N ASN A 354 -2.82 6.89 -2.05
CA ASN A 354 -3.84 6.00 -2.59
C ASN A 354 -5.23 6.41 -2.06
N ASN A 355 -5.60 7.69 -2.21
CA ASN A 355 -6.87 8.21 -1.72
C ASN A 355 -8.04 7.71 -2.58
N GLY A 356 -8.81 6.74 -2.07
CA GLY A 356 -9.88 6.03 -2.79
C GLY A 356 -9.39 5.30 -4.03
N GLY A 357 -8.08 5.02 -4.12
CA GLY A 357 -7.48 4.21 -5.17
C GLY A 357 -7.42 2.73 -4.79
N ALA A 358 -7.06 1.90 -5.75
CA ALA A 358 -6.86 0.47 -5.58
C ALA A 358 -5.47 0.04 -6.05
N ILE A 359 -4.76 -0.72 -5.20
CA ILE A 359 -3.48 -1.35 -5.52
C ILE A 359 -3.66 -2.86 -5.31
N THR A 360 -3.69 -3.62 -6.39
CA THR A 360 -4.07 -5.05 -6.34
C THR A 360 -3.04 -5.93 -7.03
N ALA A 361 -2.46 -6.88 -6.29
CA ALA A 361 -1.53 -7.88 -6.84
C ALA A 361 -2.07 -9.30 -6.66
N LEU A 362 -1.76 -10.18 -7.61
CA LEU A 362 -2.00 -11.61 -7.38
C LEU A 362 -1.07 -12.14 -6.29
N GLN A 363 0.23 -11.85 -6.40
CA GLN A 363 1.25 -12.30 -5.46
C GLN A 363 1.50 -11.20 -4.42
N ASN A 364 2.65 -10.54 -4.43
CA ASN A 364 3.06 -9.66 -3.35
C ASN A 364 2.86 -8.18 -3.69
N ILE A 365 2.68 -7.36 -2.66
CA ILE A 365 2.83 -5.91 -2.77
C ILE A 365 4.02 -5.51 -1.90
N ASN A 366 5.02 -4.86 -2.51
CA ASN A 366 6.17 -4.29 -1.83
C ASN A 366 6.15 -2.77 -2.02
N SER A 367 6.12 -2.02 -0.91
CA SER A 367 6.09 -0.56 -0.94
C SER A 367 7.17 0.03 -0.04
N THR A 368 7.95 0.95 -0.59
CA THR A 368 8.88 1.82 0.14
C THR A 368 8.52 3.28 -0.11
N SER A 369 8.28 4.04 0.96
CA SER A 369 7.95 5.48 0.91
C SER A 369 8.56 6.24 2.09
N ASP A 370 8.58 7.56 2.07
CA ASP A 370 8.70 8.34 3.31
C ASP A 370 7.38 8.29 4.09
N THR A 371 6.31 8.69 3.42
CA THR A 371 4.96 8.73 3.97
C THR A 371 4.01 7.95 3.06
N LEU A 372 3.23 7.04 3.63
CA LEU A 372 2.16 6.33 2.92
C LEU A 372 0.80 6.85 3.40
N ILE A 373 -0.05 7.25 2.46
CA ILE A 373 -1.43 7.66 2.71
C ILE A 373 -2.38 6.74 1.94
N ASN A 374 -3.11 5.90 2.66
CA ASN A 374 -4.19 5.06 2.15
C ASN A 374 -5.50 5.51 2.78
N ASP A 375 -6.02 6.63 2.28
CA ASP A 375 -7.31 7.18 2.72
C ASP A 375 -8.41 6.62 1.83
N ASN A 376 -9.41 5.95 2.37
CA ASN A 376 -10.54 5.34 1.64
C ASN A 376 -10.10 4.30 0.57
N GLY A 377 -8.82 4.01 0.43
CA GLY A 377 -8.24 3.17 -0.60
C GLY A 377 -8.01 1.74 -0.13
N SER A 378 -7.53 0.92 -1.07
CA SER A 378 -7.22 -0.49 -0.82
C SER A 378 -5.85 -0.89 -1.32
N PHE A 379 -5.18 -1.73 -0.54
CA PHE A 379 -4.05 -2.56 -0.94
C PHE A 379 -4.50 -4.02 -0.76
N ASN A 380 -4.48 -4.82 -1.83
CA ASN A 380 -4.99 -6.18 -1.81
C ASN A 380 -4.00 -7.16 -2.46
N THR A 381 -3.66 -8.23 -1.73
CA THR A 381 -3.01 -9.40 -2.34
C THR A 381 -3.97 -10.58 -2.36
N SER A 382 -3.99 -11.33 -3.48
CA SER A 382 -4.89 -12.49 -3.63
C SER A 382 -4.24 -13.82 -3.23
N LYS A 383 -2.91 -13.92 -3.26
CA LYS A 383 -2.15 -15.15 -2.97
C LYS A 383 -0.85 -14.92 -2.20
N GLY A 384 -0.26 -13.72 -2.26
CA GLY A 384 1.04 -13.42 -1.66
C GLY A 384 0.97 -12.58 -0.39
N ASP A 385 2.15 -12.10 0.00
CA ASP A 385 2.41 -11.31 1.21
C ASP A 385 2.40 -9.80 0.89
N MET A 386 2.25 -8.97 1.91
CA MET A 386 2.32 -7.51 1.78
C MET A 386 3.43 -6.96 2.67
N ASN A 387 4.37 -6.25 2.07
CA ASN A 387 5.50 -5.63 2.75
C ASN A 387 5.46 -4.11 2.57
N ILE A 388 5.11 -3.39 3.62
CA ILE A 388 5.00 -1.94 3.62
C ILE A 388 6.08 -1.36 4.52
N HIS A 389 6.95 -0.54 3.93
CA HIS A 389 7.97 0.22 4.62
C HIS A 389 7.76 1.72 4.36
N SER A 390 7.57 2.48 5.42
CA SER A 390 7.56 3.94 5.39
C SER A 390 8.63 4.49 6.32
N MET A 391 9.43 5.47 5.87
CA MET A 391 10.48 6.06 6.71
C MET A 391 9.93 6.94 7.83
N ASN A 392 8.69 7.41 7.70
CA ASN A 392 8.03 8.29 8.65
C ASN A 392 6.67 7.73 9.09
N ILE A 393 5.59 8.02 8.35
CA ILE A 393 4.23 7.72 8.82
C ILE A 393 3.43 6.95 7.79
N ILE A 394 2.59 6.04 8.30
CA ILE A 394 1.55 5.34 7.55
C ILE A 394 0.20 5.83 8.07
N TYR A 395 -0.60 6.39 7.16
CA TYR A 395 -2.02 6.64 7.38
C TYR A 395 -2.82 5.59 6.62
N ASN A 396 -3.58 4.76 7.34
CA ASN A 396 -4.58 3.85 6.79
C ASN A 396 -5.94 4.25 7.36
N ARG A 397 -6.75 4.98 6.59
CA ARG A 397 -7.96 5.64 7.09
C ARG A 397 -9.15 5.39 6.20
N ASP A 398 -10.34 5.19 6.75
CA ASP A 398 -11.58 5.31 5.98
C ASP A 398 -12.44 6.46 6.51
N ASN A 399 -12.51 7.54 5.74
CA ASN A 399 -13.22 8.76 6.07
C ASN A 399 -14.64 8.78 5.45
N GLN A 400 -15.06 7.74 4.72
CA GLN A 400 -16.31 7.72 3.93
C GLN A 400 -17.49 7.02 4.63
N GLY A 401 -17.41 6.74 5.93
CA GLY A 401 -18.58 6.43 6.76
C GLY A 401 -19.13 5.00 6.70
N ASN A 402 -18.40 4.03 6.12
CA ASN A 402 -18.70 2.60 6.30
C ASN A 402 -17.60 1.93 7.13
N PRO A 403 -17.76 1.84 8.47
CA PRO A 403 -16.74 1.27 9.33
C PRO A 403 -16.34 -0.15 8.93
N ASN A 404 -15.03 -0.40 8.85
CA ASN A 404 -14.46 -1.73 8.59
C ASN A 404 -14.87 -2.38 7.26
N ASP A 405 -15.06 -1.60 6.19
CA ASP A 405 -15.27 -2.16 4.86
C ASP A 405 -14.12 -3.15 4.50
N PRO A 406 -14.39 -4.46 4.37
CA PRO A 406 -13.34 -5.46 4.15
C PRO A 406 -12.66 -5.32 2.77
N SER A 407 -13.23 -4.52 1.86
CA SER A 407 -12.63 -4.19 0.57
C SER A 407 -11.57 -3.08 0.65
N LYS A 408 -11.49 -2.37 1.79
CA LYS A 408 -10.57 -1.25 2.02
C LYS A 408 -9.47 -1.60 3.02
N GLY A 409 -8.48 -0.72 3.09
CA GLY A 409 -7.34 -0.88 3.97
C GLY A 409 -6.27 -1.80 3.39
N PHE A 410 -5.56 -2.50 4.26
CA PHE A 410 -4.48 -3.42 3.89
C PHE A 410 -4.95 -4.85 4.08
N ASN A 411 -5.21 -5.56 2.98
CA ASN A 411 -5.68 -6.94 3.02
C ASN A 411 -4.69 -7.84 2.28
N SER A 412 -4.04 -8.73 3.04
CA SER A 412 -3.11 -9.71 2.49
C SER A 412 -3.70 -11.11 2.57
N ALA A 413 -3.61 -11.87 1.48
CA ALA A 413 -3.98 -13.29 1.46
C ALA A 413 -3.11 -14.15 2.38
N ARG A 414 -1.88 -13.69 2.69
CA ARG A 414 -0.94 -14.39 3.57
C ARG A 414 -0.46 -13.46 4.67
N ASP A 415 0.81 -13.04 4.65
CA ASP A 415 1.40 -12.26 5.72
C ASP A 415 1.34 -10.75 5.41
N ILE A 416 1.31 -9.93 6.46
CA ILE A 416 1.54 -8.48 6.40
C ILE A 416 2.75 -8.14 7.25
N ASN A 417 3.71 -7.43 6.68
CA ASN A 417 4.84 -6.82 7.38
C ASN A 417 4.78 -5.30 7.19
N ILE A 418 4.59 -4.56 8.28
CA ILE A 418 4.52 -3.09 8.28
C ILE A 418 5.66 -2.54 9.13
N SER A 419 6.37 -1.54 8.61
CA SER A 419 7.37 -0.78 9.37
C SER A 419 7.28 0.71 9.13
N ALA A 420 7.24 1.51 10.21
CA ALA A 420 7.22 2.97 10.16
C ALA A 420 7.71 3.62 11.47
N VAL A 421 7.83 4.95 11.51
CA VAL A 421 7.94 5.68 12.78
C VAL A 421 6.59 5.73 13.49
N ARG A 422 5.51 5.92 12.73
CA ARG A 422 4.13 5.95 13.24
C ARG A 422 3.18 5.22 12.29
N VAL A 423 2.24 4.47 12.85
CA VAL A 423 1.15 3.83 12.11
C VAL A 423 -0.18 4.30 12.67
N VAL A 424 -0.99 4.93 11.84
CA VAL A 424 -2.35 5.36 12.17
C VAL A 424 -3.33 4.52 11.36
N ASN A 425 -4.07 3.65 12.05
CA ASN A 425 -5.15 2.86 11.49
C ASN A 425 -6.49 3.38 12.04
N GLN A 426 -7.24 4.14 11.24
CA GLN A 426 -8.46 4.81 11.71
C GLN A 426 -9.66 4.44 10.85
N ASN A 427 -10.67 3.82 11.46
CA ASN A 427 -11.83 3.29 10.75
C ASN A 427 -11.50 2.35 9.58
N SER A 428 -10.33 1.71 9.62
CA SER A 428 -9.80 0.90 8.52
C SER A 428 -9.28 -0.46 8.99
N ASN A 429 -9.01 -1.33 8.03
CA ASN A 429 -8.59 -2.70 8.25
C ASN A 429 -7.10 -2.90 7.97
N ILE A 430 -6.44 -3.68 8.81
CA ILE A 430 -5.18 -4.38 8.53
C ILE A 430 -5.45 -5.87 8.74
N THR A 431 -5.62 -6.61 7.64
CA THR A 431 -6.05 -8.02 7.68
C THR A 431 -5.02 -8.92 7.00
N ALA A 432 -4.40 -9.81 7.76
CA ALA A 432 -3.52 -10.85 7.26
C ALA A 432 -4.24 -12.21 7.26
N GLY A 433 -4.23 -12.88 6.11
CA GLY A 433 -4.69 -14.27 5.98
C GLY A 433 -3.88 -15.27 6.80
N ARG A 434 -2.72 -14.86 7.33
CA ARG A 434 -1.87 -15.71 8.16
C ARG A 434 -1.20 -14.94 9.32
N ASP A 435 -0.11 -14.21 9.08
CA ASP A 435 0.59 -13.46 10.13
C ASP A 435 0.60 -11.95 9.89
N ALA A 436 0.48 -11.15 10.94
CA ALA A 436 0.71 -9.71 10.90
C ALA A 436 1.88 -9.33 11.81
N VAL A 437 2.88 -8.65 11.25
CA VAL A 437 4.01 -8.07 11.96
C VAL A 437 3.98 -6.56 11.74
N ILE A 438 3.84 -5.79 12.82
CA ILE A 438 3.75 -4.33 12.77
C ILE A 438 4.80 -3.74 13.71
N ASN A 439 5.82 -3.12 13.12
CA ASN A 439 6.92 -2.50 13.83
C ASN A 439 6.86 -0.98 13.68
N SER A 440 6.64 -0.28 14.78
CA SER A 440 6.63 1.19 14.83
C SER A 440 7.73 1.68 15.76
N GLN A 441 8.44 2.74 15.37
CA GLN A 441 9.46 3.33 16.25
C GLN A 441 8.85 4.20 17.35
N SER A 442 7.63 4.70 17.19
CA SER A 442 6.98 5.62 18.13
C SER A 442 5.58 5.15 18.53
N SER A 443 4.63 5.17 17.61
CA SER A 443 3.24 4.86 17.96
C SER A 443 2.53 3.98 16.94
N ILE A 444 1.62 3.15 17.45
CA ILE A 444 0.57 2.50 16.68
C ILE A 444 -0.76 2.98 17.27
N GLU A 445 -1.55 3.66 16.45
CA GLU A 445 -2.84 4.24 16.80
C GLU A 445 -3.92 3.48 16.03
N ASN A 446 -4.62 2.55 16.69
CA ASN A 446 -5.72 1.80 16.11
C ASN A 446 -7.03 2.35 16.67
N LEU A 447 -7.71 3.18 15.89
CA LEU A 447 -8.74 4.11 16.34
C LEU A 447 -10.06 3.91 15.58
N ALA A 448 -11.17 4.31 16.20
CA ALA A 448 -12.47 4.52 15.54
C ALA A 448 -12.95 3.29 14.74
N ASP A 449 -13.41 2.25 15.42
CA ASP A 449 -13.89 0.97 14.88
C ASP A 449 -12.86 0.13 14.12
N SER A 450 -11.64 0.62 13.89
CA SER A 450 -10.57 -0.09 13.19
C SER A 450 -10.28 -1.51 13.67
N LYS A 451 -9.77 -2.32 12.75
CA LYS A 451 -9.37 -3.71 13.00
C LYS A 451 -7.93 -4.00 12.56
N ILE A 452 -7.21 -4.74 13.40
CA ILE A 452 -5.96 -5.43 13.05
C ILE A 452 -6.20 -6.92 13.29
N ILE A 453 -6.27 -7.71 12.21
CA ILE A 453 -6.63 -9.12 12.27
C ILE A 453 -5.53 -9.97 11.62
N ALA A 454 -5.11 -11.02 12.32
CA ALA A 454 -4.31 -12.09 11.74
C ALA A 454 -4.92 -13.46 12.03
N GLN A 455 -4.81 -14.42 11.11
CA GLN A 455 -5.39 -15.74 11.34
C GLN A 455 -4.54 -16.59 12.33
N ARG A 456 -3.21 -16.45 12.30
CA ARG A 456 -2.25 -17.31 13.02
C ARG A 456 -1.32 -16.57 13.99
N ARG A 457 -0.72 -15.44 13.63
CA ARG A 457 0.17 -14.70 14.55
C ARG A 457 0.01 -13.19 14.37
N ALA A 458 -0.02 -12.46 15.48
CA ALA A 458 0.19 -11.01 15.48
C ALA A 458 1.41 -10.70 16.34
N GLU A 459 2.35 -9.95 15.78
CA GLU A 459 3.51 -9.38 16.48
C GLU A 459 3.47 -7.86 16.32
N ILE A 460 3.36 -7.16 17.44
CA ILE A 460 3.24 -5.71 17.47
C ILE A 460 4.36 -5.16 18.35
N SER A 461 5.26 -4.38 17.75
CA SER A 461 6.37 -3.73 18.46
C SER A 461 6.27 -2.21 18.28
N THR A 462 6.17 -1.46 19.37
CA THR A 462 6.04 0.00 19.38
C THR A 462 6.50 0.60 20.70
N MET A 463 6.67 1.93 20.81
CA MET A 463 6.76 2.56 22.13
C MET A 463 5.37 2.66 22.77
N SER A 464 4.40 3.15 22.00
CA SER A 464 3.03 3.32 22.47
C SER A 464 2.03 2.64 21.54
N LEU A 465 1.14 1.84 22.12
CA LEU A 465 -0.01 1.23 21.44
C LEU A 465 -1.30 1.83 22.00
N THR A 466 -2.07 2.50 21.14
CA THR A 466 -3.38 3.07 21.49
C THR A 466 -4.48 2.31 20.75
N GLN A 467 -5.37 1.71 21.54
CA GLN A 467 -6.61 1.08 21.09
C GLN A 467 -7.79 1.94 21.58
N ALA A 468 -8.49 2.59 20.64
CA ALA A 468 -9.65 3.41 20.95
C ALA A 468 -10.86 3.03 20.07
N ASN A 469 -11.91 2.51 20.70
CA ASN A 469 -13.03 1.85 20.03
C ASN A 469 -12.58 0.87 18.92
N SER A 470 -11.62 -0.01 19.17
CA SER A 470 -10.99 -0.81 18.11
C SER A 470 -10.71 -2.26 18.49
N GLU A 471 -10.33 -3.10 17.53
CA GLU A 471 -10.05 -4.52 17.76
C GLU A 471 -8.67 -4.91 17.21
N ILE A 472 -7.87 -5.59 18.03
CA ILE A 472 -6.71 -6.38 17.58
C ILE A 472 -7.04 -7.84 17.86
N LYS A 473 -6.98 -8.69 16.83
CA LYS A 473 -7.39 -10.09 16.94
C LYS A 473 -6.44 -11.05 16.25
N THR A 474 -6.16 -12.16 16.94
CA THR A 474 -5.69 -13.39 16.29
C THR A 474 -6.75 -14.47 16.39
N VAL A 475 -7.17 -15.06 15.27
CA VAL A 475 -8.33 -15.98 15.27
C VAL A 475 -8.02 -17.29 15.97
N ASN A 476 -6.99 -18.01 15.53
CA ASN A 476 -6.59 -19.31 16.09
C ASN A 476 -5.17 -19.28 16.66
N GLY A 477 -4.68 -18.07 16.92
CA GLY A 477 -3.26 -17.76 16.88
C GLY A 477 -2.62 -17.33 18.20
N ARG A 478 -1.33 -16.99 18.11
CA ARG A 478 -0.57 -16.34 19.18
C ARG A 478 -0.48 -14.84 18.91
N MET A 479 -0.52 -14.05 19.98
CA MET A 479 -0.30 -12.62 19.94
C MET A 479 0.88 -12.24 20.84
N ASP A 480 1.81 -11.46 20.30
CA ASP A 480 2.92 -10.87 21.04
C ASP A 480 2.86 -9.36 20.87
N ILE A 481 2.75 -8.63 21.99
CA ILE A 481 2.75 -7.17 22.01
C ILE A 481 3.93 -6.71 22.87
N ASP A 482 4.79 -5.89 22.29
CA ASP A 482 5.83 -5.15 22.97
C ASP A 482 5.57 -3.64 22.77
N ALA A 483 5.06 -3.00 23.82
CA ALA A 483 4.73 -1.57 23.85
C ALA A 483 5.58 -0.90 24.93
N SER A 484 6.85 -0.64 24.63
CA SER A 484 7.90 -0.36 25.62
C SER A 484 7.59 0.79 26.60
N VAL A 485 6.76 1.76 26.21
CA VAL A 485 6.27 2.84 27.06
C VAL A 485 4.86 2.56 27.58
N SER A 486 3.89 2.35 26.68
CA SER A 486 2.50 2.22 27.11
C SER A 486 1.60 1.41 26.17
N LEU A 487 0.66 0.70 26.76
CA LEU A 487 -0.50 0.12 26.09
C LEU A 487 -1.77 0.73 26.69
N SER A 488 -2.58 1.39 25.87
CA SER A 488 -3.90 1.89 26.26
C SER A 488 -4.98 1.13 25.50
N ASN A 489 -5.89 0.48 26.22
CA ASN A 489 -7.04 -0.25 25.68
C ASN A 489 -8.32 0.27 26.33
N ASP A 490 -9.04 1.13 25.60
CA ASP A 490 -10.22 1.81 26.12
C ASP A 490 -11.44 0.89 26.30
N ALA A 491 -12.48 1.40 26.95
CA ALA A 491 -13.70 0.66 27.29
C ALA A 491 -14.47 0.07 26.08
N SER A 492 -14.17 0.52 24.87
CA SER A 492 -14.79 0.05 23.63
C SER A 492 -13.85 -0.79 22.77
N SER A 493 -12.66 -1.11 23.30
CA SER A 493 -11.61 -1.83 22.59
C SER A 493 -11.38 -3.23 23.10
N LYS A 494 -10.93 -4.09 22.19
CA LYS A 494 -10.63 -5.50 22.46
C LYS A 494 -9.27 -5.90 21.89
N ILE A 495 -8.47 -6.56 22.72
CA ILE A 495 -7.29 -7.31 22.31
C ILE A 495 -7.60 -8.78 22.53
N ASP A 496 -7.69 -9.56 21.45
CA ASP A 496 -8.21 -10.94 21.47
C ASP A 496 -7.21 -11.92 20.82
N SER A 497 -6.79 -12.92 21.58
CA SER A 497 -6.00 -14.03 21.06
C SER A 497 -6.74 -15.34 21.13
N GLY A 498 -6.71 -16.07 20.01
CA GLY A 498 -7.25 -17.43 19.92
C GLY A 498 -6.53 -18.43 20.83
N ARG A 499 -5.24 -18.23 21.14
CA ARG A 499 -4.44 -19.21 21.90
C ARG A 499 -3.51 -18.60 22.95
N LEU A 500 -2.39 -18.00 22.55
CA LEU A 500 -1.35 -17.55 23.50
C LEU A 500 -1.18 -16.05 23.38
N MET A 501 -1.08 -15.35 24.49
CA MET A 501 -0.85 -13.91 24.50
C MET A 501 0.33 -13.54 25.40
N ASN A 502 1.31 -12.80 24.87
CA ASN A 502 2.31 -12.14 25.69
C ASN A 502 2.21 -10.62 25.50
N ILE A 503 2.19 -9.88 26.60
CA ILE A 503 2.20 -8.43 26.61
C ILE A 503 3.36 -7.96 27.46
N ASN A 504 4.25 -7.18 26.87
CA ASN A 504 5.29 -6.44 27.57
C ASN A 504 5.03 -4.94 27.36
N ALA A 505 4.97 -4.16 28.44
CA ALA A 505 4.86 -2.70 28.37
C ALA A 505 5.33 -2.08 29.68
N ASN A 506 5.77 -0.82 29.70
CA ASN A 506 6.04 -0.17 30.99
C ASN A 506 4.72 0.12 31.75
N GLN A 507 3.71 0.67 31.07
CA GLN A 507 2.39 0.92 31.63
C GLN A 507 1.28 0.31 30.77
N ILE A 508 0.36 -0.40 31.40
CA ILE A 508 -0.86 -0.92 30.76
C ILE A 508 -2.06 -0.22 31.40
N ASN A 509 -2.86 0.47 30.59
CA ASN A 509 -4.14 1.04 30.97
C ASN A 509 -5.24 0.28 30.22
N ASN A 510 -5.93 -0.61 30.90
CA ASN A 510 -7.03 -1.38 30.35
C ASN A 510 -8.34 -1.01 31.05
N SER A 511 -9.23 -0.38 30.30
CA SER A 511 -10.66 -0.26 30.65
C SER A 511 -11.56 -1.06 29.70
N GLY A 512 -10.98 -1.63 28.62
CA GLY A 512 -11.64 -2.56 27.71
C GLY A 512 -11.39 -4.03 28.05
N ALA A 513 -11.33 -4.85 27.01
CA ALA A 513 -11.12 -6.30 27.13
C ALA A 513 -9.75 -6.75 26.58
N ILE A 514 -9.01 -7.51 27.37
CA ILE A 514 -7.81 -8.25 26.96
C ILE A 514 -8.07 -9.74 27.19
N VAL A 515 -8.14 -10.53 26.12
CA VAL A 515 -8.66 -11.91 26.15
C VAL A 515 -7.71 -12.88 25.45
N SER A 516 -7.38 -13.98 26.13
CA SER A 516 -6.74 -15.16 25.54
C SER A 516 -7.63 -16.37 25.74
N ASN A 517 -8.20 -16.91 24.66
CA ASN A 517 -9.29 -17.89 24.75
C ASN A 517 -8.82 -19.28 25.18
N ASN A 518 -7.75 -19.82 24.57
CA ASN A 518 -7.42 -21.24 24.70
C ASN A 518 -6.03 -21.56 25.29
N GLY A 519 -5.26 -20.56 25.72
CA GLY A 519 -3.90 -20.80 26.20
C GLY A 519 -3.39 -19.76 27.19
N GLN A 520 -2.10 -19.84 27.49
CA GLN A 520 -1.48 -19.00 28.50
C GLN A 520 -1.46 -17.54 28.05
N MET A 521 -1.77 -16.64 28.98
CA MET A 521 -1.51 -15.22 28.89
C MET A 521 -0.39 -14.86 29.87
N VAL A 522 0.59 -14.10 29.42
CA VAL A 522 1.64 -13.52 30.26
C VAL A 522 1.63 -12.00 30.09
N ILE A 523 1.51 -11.28 31.19
CA ILE A 523 1.60 -9.82 31.23
C ILE A 523 2.80 -9.43 32.06
N ASN A 524 3.74 -8.71 31.46
CA ASN A 524 4.87 -8.10 32.14
C ASN A 524 4.78 -6.57 31.99
N SER A 525 4.76 -5.85 33.12
CA SER A 525 4.79 -4.40 33.12
C SER A 525 5.30 -3.80 34.43
N ASN A 526 5.55 -2.49 34.48
CA ASN A 526 5.75 -1.82 35.76
C ASN A 526 4.39 -1.53 36.41
N ILE A 527 3.44 -1.01 35.63
CA ILE A 527 2.10 -0.65 36.10
C ILE A 527 1.05 -1.36 35.25
N LEU A 528 0.08 -2.00 35.91
CA LEU A 528 -1.13 -2.51 35.30
C LEU A 528 -2.34 -1.84 35.96
N ASN A 529 -2.97 -0.92 35.25
CA ASN A 529 -4.25 -0.35 35.61
C ASN A 529 -5.35 -1.08 34.83
N ASN A 530 -6.08 -1.94 35.53
CA ASN A 530 -7.25 -2.67 35.03
C ASN A 530 -8.56 -2.12 35.63
N ARG A 531 -8.61 -0.83 35.98
CA ARG A 531 -9.79 -0.22 36.57
C ARG A 531 -10.96 -0.26 35.59
N SER A 532 -12.07 -0.88 36.02
CA SER A 532 -13.23 -1.17 35.16
C SER A 532 -12.91 -2.00 33.92
N GLY A 533 -11.73 -2.59 33.84
CA GLY A 533 -11.27 -3.39 32.71
C GLY A 533 -11.50 -4.89 32.92
N TYR A 534 -11.52 -5.61 31.80
CA TYR A 534 -11.64 -7.06 31.77
C TYR A 534 -10.38 -7.72 31.22
N ILE A 535 -9.78 -8.61 32.01
CA ILE A 535 -8.68 -9.46 31.56
C ILE A 535 -9.11 -10.92 31.71
N LYS A 536 -9.08 -11.67 30.60
CA LYS A 536 -9.43 -13.10 30.56
C LYS A 536 -8.28 -13.92 30.00
N GLY A 537 -7.87 -14.99 30.69
CA GLY A 537 -6.98 -16.00 30.14
C GLY A 537 -7.42 -17.43 30.45
N ASN A 538 -7.01 -18.42 29.66
CA ASN A 538 -7.16 -19.82 30.08
C ASN A 538 -6.26 -20.13 31.29
N ASN A 539 -5.01 -19.69 31.21
CA ASN A 539 -4.10 -19.54 32.36
C ASN A 539 -3.48 -18.14 32.26
N LEU A 540 -3.31 -17.45 33.38
CA LEU A 540 -2.78 -16.08 33.39
C LEU A 540 -1.64 -15.95 34.39
N THR A 541 -0.52 -15.41 33.92
CA THR A 541 0.60 -14.98 34.76
C THR A 541 0.76 -13.47 34.59
N ILE A 542 0.67 -12.73 35.70
CA ILE A 542 0.91 -11.29 35.75
C ILE A 542 2.16 -11.05 36.59
N LYS A 543 3.17 -10.39 36.00
CA LYS A 543 4.41 -10.00 36.68
C LYS A 543 4.56 -8.49 36.57
N VAL A 544 4.19 -7.77 37.61
CA VAL A 544 4.20 -6.31 37.57
C VAL A 544 4.54 -5.67 38.90
N PHE A 545 5.06 -4.45 38.91
CA PHE A 545 5.35 -3.78 40.19
C PHE A 545 4.07 -3.36 40.93
N ASN A 546 3.09 -2.80 40.21
CA ASN A 546 1.83 -2.34 40.78
C ASN A 546 0.62 -2.73 39.92
N ILE A 547 -0.42 -3.30 40.56
CA ILE A 547 -1.72 -3.58 39.96
C ILE A 547 -2.80 -2.73 40.63
N ASP A 548 -3.61 -2.07 39.81
CA ASP A 548 -4.90 -1.50 40.21
C ASP A 548 -6.03 -2.22 39.47
N ASN A 549 -6.82 -3.03 40.19
CA ASN A 549 -7.97 -3.78 39.67
C ASN A 549 -9.30 -3.29 40.30
N GLN A 550 -9.38 -2.02 40.70
CA GLN A 550 -10.61 -1.49 41.28
C GLN A 550 -11.78 -1.53 40.29
N ALA A 551 -12.93 -2.07 40.72
CA ALA A 551 -14.09 -2.31 39.86
C ALA A 551 -13.79 -3.09 38.56
N GLY A 552 -12.62 -3.74 38.48
CA GLY A 552 -12.17 -4.54 37.33
C GLY A 552 -12.39 -6.03 37.58
N LEU A 553 -12.25 -6.80 36.51
CA LEU A 553 -12.33 -8.25 36.55
C LEU A 553 -11.10 -8.87 35.88
N ILE A 554 -10.34 -9.65 36.67
CA ILE A 554 -9.28 -10.52 36.18
C ILE A 554 -9.76 -11.95 36.36
N HIS A 555 -10.08 -12.59 35.24
CA HIS A 555 -10.71 -13.90 35.20
C HIS A 555 -9.84 -14.93 34.49
N THR A 556 -9.82 -16.16 35.00
CA THR A 556 -9.24 -17.29 34.28
C THR A 556 -10.07 -18.55 34.30
N GLU A 557 -9.94 -19.37 33.26
CA GLU A 557 -10.60 -20.69 33.25
C GLU A 557 -9.91 -21.67 34.20
N ASN A 558 -8.57 -21.63 34.27
CA ASN A 558 -7.75 -22.48 35.13
C ASN A 558 -7.01 -21.66 36.20
N ASN A 559 -5.72 -21.36 35.98
CA ASN A 559 -4.88 -20.78 37.02
C ASN A 559 -4.60 -19.29 36.80
N LEU A 560 -4.67 -18.53 37.89
CA LEU A 560 -4.23 -17.15 37.97
C LEU A 560 -3.01 -17.06 38.88
N ASN A 561 -1.87 -16.63 38.34
CA ASN A 561 -0.64 -16.38 39.09
C ASN A 561 -0.28 -14.90 39.00
N ILE A 562 -0.17 -14.23 40.15
CA ILE A 562 0.20 -12.82 40.24
C ILE A 562 1.47 -12.70 41.07
N GLU A 563 2.47 -12.04 40.50
CA GLU A 563 3.70 -11.63 41.17
C GLU A 563 3.75 -10.10 41.11
N THR A 564 3.59 -9.45 42.28
CA THR A 564 3.54 -7.98 42.33
C THR A 564 3.93 -7.40 43.68
N SER A 565 4.57 -6.23 43.73
CA SER A 565 4.81 -5.56 45.01
C SER A 565 3.50 -5.07 45.64
N HIS A 566 2.62 -4.48 44.84
CA HIS A 566 1.37 -3.89 45.32
C HIS A 566 0.18 -4.30 44.45
N LEU A 567 -0.82 -4.94 45.07
CA LEU A 567 -2.08 -5.28 44.43
C LEU A 567 -3.23 -4.55 45.12
N ASN A 568 -3.87 -3.64 44.41
CA ASN A 568 -5.11 -3.01 44.83
C ASN A 568 -6.30 -3.67 44.11
N ASN A 569 -7.02 -4.52 44.82
CA ASN A 569 -8.26 -5.18 44.38
C ASN A 569 -9.49 -4.63 45.12
N ASN A 570 -9.42 -3.39 45.63
CA ASN A 570 -10.51 -2.78 46.39
C ASN A 570 -11.75 -2.53 45.53
N ASN A 571 -12.95 -2.55 46.13
CA ASN A 571 -14.22 -2.25 45.49
C ASN A 571 -14.42 -3.01 44.17
N SER A 572 -13.88 -4.23 44.10
CA SER A 572 -13.87 -5.04 42.89
C SER A 572 -14.99 -6.06 42.85
N ALA A 573 -15.77 -6.25 43.92
CA ALA A 573 -16.80 -7.27 43.98
C ALA A 573 -17.89 -7.12 42.89
N ASP A 574 -18.18 -5.89 42.46
CA ASP A 574 -19.11 -5.60 41.38
C ASP A 574 -18.36 -5.12 40.14
N PHE A 575 -18.36 -5.91 39.07
CA PHE A 575 -17.87 -5.46 37.76
C PHE A 575 -18.99 -4.73 37.02
N LYS A 576 -19.08 -3.41 37.26
CA LYS A 576 -20.23 -2.58 36.80
C LYS A 576 -20.14 -2.12 35.34
N GLN A 577 -19.13 -2.53 34.58
CA GLN A 577 -19.01 -2.18 33.16
C GLN A 577 -18.30 -3.28 32.38
N ALA A 578 -19.01 -3.94 31.47
CA ALA A 578 -18.46 -4.14 30.13
C ALA A 578 -19.45 -3.56 29.14
N ASN A 579 -18.93 -2.78 28.19
CA ASN A 579 -19.66 -2.32 27.02
C ASN A 579 -20.52 -3.46 26.46
N ALA A 580 -21.80 -3.18 26.15
CA ALA A 580 -22.71 -4.13 25.50
C ALA A 580 -22.10 -4.80 24.25
N LYS A 581 -21.10 -4.15 23.61
CA LYS A 581 -20.28 -4.68 22.50
C LYS A 581 -19.60 -6.03 22.80
N PHE A 582 -19.34 -6.38 24.07
CA PHE A 582 -18.63 -7.62 24.46
C PHE A 582 -19.45 -8.60 25.30
N GLY A 583 -20.72 -8.31 25.58
CA GLY A 583 -21.66 -9.28 26.16
C GLY A 583 -21.39 -9.72 27.61
N LEU A 584 -20.61 -8.96 28.38
CA LEU A 584 -20.26 -9.27 29.79
C LEU A 584 -20.92 -8.30 30.77
N VAL A 585 -22.24 -8.17 30.71
CA VAL A 585 -23.00 -7.33 31.64
C VAL A 585 -23.22 -8.10 32.95
N ASP A 586 -23.19 -7.39 34.09
CA ASP A 586 -23.54 -7.91 35.43
C ASP A 586 -22.71 -9.12 35.92
N GLN A 587 -21.41 -9.14 35.63
CA GLN A 587 -20.50 -10.12 36.23
C GLN A 587 -20.08 -9.68 37.65
N ASN A 588 -19.85 -10.66 38.53
CA ASN A 588 -19.08 -10.40 39.75
C ASN A 588 -17.66 -10.00 39.32
N GLY A 589 -17.08 -8.97 39.94
CA GLY A 589 -15.72 -8.54 39.63
C GLY A 589 -14.65 -9.18 40.53
N GLY A 590 -13.46 -8.59 40.51
CA GLY A 590 -12.33 -9.02 41.34
C GLY A 590 -11.40 -9.99 40.64
N LEU A 591 -10.82 -10.91 41.41
CA LEU A 591 -9.88 -11.92 40.90
C LEU A 591 -10.56 -13.28 40.93
N GLN A 592 -10.68 -13.94 39.79
CA GLN A 592 -11.53 -15.10 39.65
C GLN A 592 -10.89 -16.23 38.85
N THR A 593 -11.16 -17.47 39.28
CA THR A 593 -10.96 -18.66 38.46
C THR A 593 -12.19 -19.57 38.45
N ASN A 594 -12.37 -20.32 37.35
CA ASN A 594 -13.43 -21.33 37.26
C ASN A 594 -12.99 -22.68 37.83
N ASN A 595 -11.84 -23.21 37.40
CA ASN A 595 -11.43 -24.60 37.64
C ASN A 595 -9.97 -24.75 38.14
N GLY A 596 -9.33 -23.68 38.61
CA GLY A 596 -7.96 -23.75 39.11
C GLY A 596 -7.66 -22.77 40.24
N THR A 597 -6.38 -22.53 40.51
CA THR A 597 -5.96 -21.78 41.71
C THR A 597 -5.79 -20.30 41.45
N VAL A 598 -6.03 -19.47 42.48
CA VAL A 598 -5.47 -18.12 42.55
C VAL A 598 -4.21 -18.15 43.40
N LYS A 599 -3.08 -17.70 42.84
CA LYS A 599 -1.80 -17.56 43.56
C LYS A 599 -1.33 -16.12 43.50
N ILE A 600 -1.13 -15.49 44.64
CA ILE A 600 -0.67 -14.10 44.75
C ILE A 600 0.62 -14.07 45.57
N GLN A 601 1.69 -13.52 45.00
CA GLN A 601 2.98 -13.36 45.65
C GLN A 601 3.42 -11.90 45.58
N GLY A 602 3.84 -11.32 46.71
CA GLY A 602 4.10 -9.88 46.74
C GLY A 602 4.47 -9.27 48.08
N ASP A 603 4.30 -7.95 48.18
CA ASP A 603 4.51 -7.22 49.43
C ASP A 603 3.17 -6.90 50.10
N THR A 604 2.22 -6.28 49.40
CA THR A 604 0.92 -5.85 49.97
C THR A 604 -0.27 -6.15 49.04
N LEU A 605 -1.37 -6.62 49.61
CA LEU A 605 -2.66 -6.83 48.93
C LEU A 605 -3.78 -6.09 49.68
N TYR A 606 -4.46 -5.19 48.97
CA TYR A 606 -5.71 -4.57 49.42
C TYR A 606 -6.90 -5.21 48.70
N ASN A 607 -7.82 -5.81 49.46
CA ASN A 607 -9.05 -6.45 49.00
C ASN A 607 -10.28 -5.88 49.72
N ILE A 608 -10.29 -4.58 50.02
CA ILE A 608 -11.33 -3.91 50.77
C ILE A 608 -12.60 -3.82 49.91
N ASN A 609 -13.73 -4.37 50.37
CA ASN A 609 -14.93 -4.57 49.53
C ASN A 609 -14.62 -5.28 48.20
N GLY A 610 -13.54 -6.07 48.17
CA GLY A 610 -13.09 -6.79 47.00
C GLY A 610 -13.49 -8.26 47.05
N SER A 611 -13.35 -8.94 45.92
CA SER A 611 -13.60 -10.38 45.81
C SER A 611 -12.40 -11.09 45.20
N ILE A 612 -11.98 -12.19 45.83
CA ILE A 612 -11.02 -13.14 45.29
C ILE A 612 -11.65 -14.52 45.40
N ALA A 613 -11.87 -15.19 44.27
CA ALA A 613 -12.59 -16.46 44.23
C ALA A 613 -11.92 -17.47 43.29
N ALA A 614 -11.49 -18.61 43.83
CA ALA A 614 -11.05 -19.76 43.05
C ALA A 614 -12.12 -20.83 43.05
N ASN A 615 -13.21 -20.68 42.25
CA ASN A 615 -14.34 -21.61 42.03
C ASN A 615 -15.65 -20.85 41.70
N VAL A 616 -15.68 -19.95 40.72
CA VAL A 616 -16.91 -19.20 40.40
C VAL A 616 -18.03 -20.11 39.88
N ASN A 617 -17.67 -21.22 39.22
CA ASN A 617 -18.63 -22.16 38.63
C ASN A 617 -19.06 -23.32 39.55
N ASN A 618 -18.52 -23.45 40.76
CA ASN A 618 -18.86 -24.54 41.69
C ASN A 618 -18.58 -25.98 41.20
N ILE A 619 -17.65 -26.20 40.26
CA ILE A 619 -17.52 -27.49 39.55
C ILE A 619 -16.35 -28.39 40.01
N SER A 620 -15.46 -27.97 40.91
CA SER A 620 -14.42 -28.89 41.42
C SER A 620 -13.84 -28.51 42.79
N ALA A 621 -13.77 -29.45 43.73
CA ALA A 621 -13.24 -29.21 45.09
C ALA A 621 -11.78 -29.66 45.28
N SER A 622 -11.04 -30.04 44.22
CA SER A 622 -9.69 -30.63 44.38
C SER A 622 -8.51 -29.71 44.01
N ARG A 623 -8.75 -28.62 43.27
CA ARG A 623 -7.69 -27.73 42.72
C ARG A 623 -7.98 -26.23 42.85
N ASN A 624 -9.02 -25.88 43.59
CA ASN A 624 -9.62 -24.56 43.65
C ASN A 624 -9.15 -23.79 44.90
N ASP A 625 -7.81 -23.70 45.02
CA ASP A 625 -7.13 -23.08 46.15
C ASP A 625 -6.95 -21.57 45.92
N VAL A 626 -7.00 -20.79 47.00
CA VAL A 626 -6.51 -19.40 47.02
C VAL A 626 -5.30 -19.35 47.94
N ASP A 627 -4.12 -19.19 47.34
CA ASP A 627 -2.85 -19.10 48.04
C ASP A 627 -2.29 -17.67 47.95
N VAL A 628 -1.99 -17.07 49.10
CA VAL A 628 -1.46 -15.70 49.19
C VAL A 628 -0.16 -15.73 49.99
N LYS A 629 0.92 -15.19 49.41
CA LYS A 629 2.21 -15.04 50.05
C LYS A 629 2.68 -13.58 49.99
N LEU A 630 2.66 -12.89 51.12
CA LEU A 630 2.98 -11.47 51.19
C LEU A 630 4.05 -11.18 52.23
N LYS A 631 4.98 -10.28 51.91
CA LYS A 631 5.98 -9.82 52.89
C LYS A 631 5.37 -8.92 53.98
N SER A 632 4.35 -8.14 53.62
CA SER A 632 3.70 -7.16 54.49
C SER A 632 2.23 -7.54 54.71
N THR A 633 1.26 -6.73 54.27
CA THR A 633 -0.12 -6.81 54.76
C THR A 633 -1.07 -7.38 53.72
N LEU A 634 -1.96 -8.27 54.16
CA LEU A 634 -3.22 -8.58 53.51
C LEU A 634 -4.33 -7.81 54.23
N ASN A 635 -4.95 -6.85 53.54
CA ASN A 635 -6.12 -6.15 54.04
C ASN A 635 -7.38 -6.62 53.31
N ASN A 636 -8.15 -7.48 53.96
CA ASN A 636 -9.41 -8.06 53.50
C ASN A 636 -10.63 -7.45 54.24
N ASN A 637 -10.52 -6.23 54.77
CA ASN A 637 -11.63 -5.60 55.49
C ASN A 637 -12.87 -5.47 54.58
N TYR A 638 -14.03 -5.95 55.02
CA TYR A 638 -15.26 -6.02 54.20
C TYR A 638 -15.12 -6.82 52.87
N GLY A 639 -13.98 -7.47 52.66
CA GLY A 639 -13.66 -8.25 51.47
C GLY A 639 -14.05 -9.71 51.61
N LYS A 640 -13.97 -10.42 50.48
CA LYS A 640 -14.21 -11.86 50.41
C LYS A 640 -13.04 -12.57 49.74
N ILE A 641 -12.59 -13.66 50.36
CA ILE A 641 -11.62 -14.61 49.80
C ILE A 641 -12.23 -16.00 49.89
N LEU A 642 -12.52 -16.62 48.73
CA LEU A 642 -13.23 -17.89 48.63
C LEU A 642 -12.43 -18.90 47.79
N GLY A 643 -12.27 -20.10 48.30
CA GLY A 643 -11.56 -21.19 47.64
C GLY A 643 -12.26 -22.49 48.00
N ALA A 644 -12.50 -23.36 47.03
CA ALA A 644 -13.31 -24.56 47.23
C ALA A 644 -12.55 -25.76 47.82
N ASN A 645 -11.25 -25.61 48.08
CA ASN A 645 -10.41 -26.67 48.60
C ASN A 645 -9.53 -26.16 49.75
N ASN A 646 -8.20 -26.23 49.62
CA ASN A 646 -7.32 -25.72 50.64
C ASN A 646 -7.04 -24.23 50.37
N GLN A 647 -6.78 -23.47 51.41
CA GLN A 647 -6.31 -22.10 51.28
C GLN A 647 -5.13 -21.90 52.21
N LYS A 648 -4.07 -21.28 51.70
CA LYS A 648 -2.91 -20.89 52.50
C LYS A 648 -2.63 -19.40 52.38
N LEU A 649 -2.62 -18.70 53.51
CA LEU A 649 -2.23 -17.30 53.61
C LEU A 649 -0.95 -17.18 54.45
N ASP A 650 0.18 -16.89 53.82
CA ASP A 650 1.48 -16.59 54.45
C ASP A 650 1.73 -15.09 54.33
N VAL A 651 1.51 -14.33 55.41
CA VAL A 651 1.48 -12.85 55.36
C VAL A 651 2.27 -12.24 56.52
N GLY A 652 2.69 -10.98 56.39
CA GLY A 652 3.19 -10.20 57.52
C GLY A 652 2.07 -9.95 58.53
N SER A 653 1.01 -9.27 58.09
CA SER A 653 -0.19 -9.00 58.89
C SER A 653 -1.46 -9.32 58.10
N LEU A 654 -2.50 -9.80 58.78
CA LEU A 654 -3.83 -9.99 58.22
C LEU A 654 -4.83 -9.05 58.91
N GLU A 655 -5.43 -8.14 58.14
CA GLU A 655 -6.58 -7.34 58.56
C GLU A 655 -7.84 -7.89 57.89
N ASN A 656 -8.79 -8.42 58.67
CA ASN A 656 -10.02 -9.05 58.20
C ASN A 656 -11.26 -8.49 58.93
N TYR A 657 -11.29 -7.18 59.18
CA TYR A 657 -12.41 -6.53 59.85
C TYR A 657 -13.69 -6.65 59.01
N SER A 658 -14.74 -7.30 59.53
CA SER A 658 -15.98 -7.59 58.79
C SER A 658 -15.76 -8.28 57.43
N GLY A 659 -14.59 -8.89 57.22
CA GLY A 659 -14.24 -9.63 56.00
C GLY A 659 -14.52 -11.11 56.15
N SER A 660 -14.55 -11.84 55.02
CA SER A 660 -14.72 -13.29 54.99
C SER A 660 -13.55 -13.97 54.27
N ILE A 661 -13.02 -15.02 54.90
CA ILE A 661 -12.02 -15.92 54.32
C ILE A 661 -12.52 -17.35 54.53
N ASP A 662 -12.94 -17.99 53.44
CA ASP A 662 -13.67 -19.26 53.46
C ASP A 662 -12.98 -20.30 52.58
N ALA A 663 -12.50 -21.38 53.21
CA ALA A 663 -11.89 -22.51 52.54
C ALA A 663 -12.84 -23.73 52.49
N GLY A 664 -13.02 -24.32 51.32
CA GLY A 664 -13.89 -25.48 51.16
C GLY A 664 -13.40 -26.74 51.87
N ARG A 665 -12.12 -26.83 52.26
CA ARG A 665 -11.53 -27.93 53.04
C ARG A 665 -10.68 -27.47 54.22
N ASN A 666 -9.47 -26.97 53.98
CA ASN A 666 -8.59 -26.53 55.08
C ASN A 666 -8.16 -25.07 54.86
N LEU A 667 -8.23 -24.26 55.91
CA LEU A 667 -7.70 -22.90 55.94
C LEU A 667 -6.42 -22.89 56.80
N THR A 668 -5.30 -22.44 56.24
CA THR A 668 -4.05 -22.22 56.98
C THR A 668 -3.63 -20.77 56.86
N ILE A 669 -3.51 -20.08 57.99
CA ILE A 669 -3.06 -18.68 58.06
C ILE A 669 -1.79 -18.64 58.90
N ASP A 670 -0.68 -18.32 58.25
CA ASP A 670 0.62 -18.07 58.87
C ASP A 670 0.88 -16.55 58.81
N SER A 671 0.82 -15.86 59.95
CA SER A 671 1.07 -14.42 60.03
C SER A 671 2.29 -14.12 60.91
N LYS A 672 3.22 -13.29 60.40
CA LYS A 672 4.44 -12.93 61.13
C LYS A 672 4.22 -11.94 62.28
N ASN A 673 3.19 -11.10 62.20
CA ASN A 673 2.96 -10.01 63.14
C ASN A 673 1.63 -10.14 63.88
N ARG A 674 0.51 -10.12 63.14
CA ARG A 674 -0.84 -10.19 63.73
C ARG A 674 -1.92 -10.64 62.75
N VAL A 675 -2.96 -11.23 63.30
CA VAL A 675 -4.26 -11.48 62.67
C VAL A 675 -5.33 -10.68 63.41
N ASN A 676 -6.00 -9.77 62.71
CA ASN A 676 -7.15 -9.02 63.20
C ASN A 676 -8.42 -9.51 62.49
N ASN A 677 -9.25 -10.27 63.20
CA ASN A 677 -10.50 -10.85 62.72
C ASN A 677 -11.74 -10.27 63.44
N GLN A 678 -11.70 -9.01 63.87
CA GLN A 678 -12.85 -8.38 64.52
C GLN A 678 -14.06 -8.31 63.57
N TYR A 679 -15.22 -8.82 63.99
CA TYR A 679 -16.43 -8.96 63.15
C TYR A 679 -16.25 -9.78 61.86
N GLY A 680 -15.07 -10.36 61.64
CA GLY A 680 -14.74 -11.13 60.45
C GLY A 680 -15.05 -12.62 60.61
N THR A 681 -14.92 -13.34 59.50
CA THR A 681 -15.07 -14.80 59.44
C THR A 681 -13.81 -15.42 58.84
N LEU A 682 -13.25 -16.40 59.56
CA LEU A 682 -12.23 -17.32 59.07
C LEU A 682 -12.81 -18.75 59.16
N SER A 683 -13.18 -19.35 58.03
CA SER A 683 -13.89 -20.63 58.03
C SER A 683 -13.23 -21.67 57.15
N SER A 684 -13.42 -22.93 57.55
CA SER A 684 -13.22 -24.07 56.65
C SER A 684 -14.16 -25.23 56.98
N SER A 685 -14.36 -26.17 56.05
CA SER A 685 -15.17 -27.35 56.32
C SER A 685 -14.45 -28.42 57.17
N ASN A 686 -13.11 -28.38 57.25
CA ASN A 686 -12.31 -29.35 57.98
C ASN A 686 -11.39 -28.67 59.02
N THR A 687 -10.14 -28.34 58.68
CA THR A 687 -9.21 -27.71 59.65
C THR A 687 -8.99 -26.23 59.33
N THR A 688 -9.28 -25.38 60.31
CA THR A 688 -8.85 -23.97 60.31
C THR A 688 -7.69 -23.80 61.28
N LYS A 689 -6.50 -23.52 60.74
CA LYS A 689 -5.27 -23.30 61.49
C LYS A 689 -4.84 -21.84 61.35
N VAL A 690 -4.59 -21.17 62.48
CA VAL A 690 -4.03 -19.82 62.53
C VAL A 690 -2.78 -19.82 63.39
N THR A 691 -1.65 -19.43 62.83
CA THR A 691 -0.37 -19.25 63.52
C THR A 691 0.03 -17.78 63.45
N SER A 692 0.10 -17.09 64.59
CA SER A 692 0.48 -15.67 64.65
C SER A 692 0.90 -15.26 66.06
N PRO A 693 1.77 -14.27 66.25
CA PRO A 693 2.06 -13.74 67.59
C PRO A 693 0.83 -13.14 68.27
N ILE A 694 -0.04 -12.49 67.50
CA ILE A 694 -1.24 -11.81 68.01
C ILE A 694 -2.44 -12.22 67.16
N VAL A 695 -3.48 -12.78 67.79
CA VAL A 695 -4.78 -13.05 67.16
C VAL A 695 -5.86 -12.28 67.90
N THR A 696 -6.45 -11.28 67.24
CA THR A 696 -7.57 -10.50 67.77
C THR A 696 -8.87 -10.97 67.12
N ASN A 697 -9.72 -11.64 67.89
CA ASN A 697 -11.03 -12.13 67.46
C ASN A 697 -12.07 -11.78 68.55
N SER A 698 -12.61 -10.56 68.52
CA SER A 698 -13.55 -10.06 69.54
C SER A 698 -14.91 -10.78 69.50
N THR A 699 -15.85 -10.42 70.38
CA THR A 699 -17.12 -11.12 70.70
C THR A 699 -18.06 -11.46 69.53
N THR A 700 -17.80 -10.97 68.32
CA THR A 700 -18.60 -11.20 67.10
C THR A 700 -17.78 -11.74 65.92
N GLY A 701 -16.45 -11.87 66.05
CA GLY A 701 -15.60 -12.52 65.03
C GLY A 701 -15.70 -14.04 65.14
N THR A 702 -15.65 -14.74 64.01
CA THR A 702 -15.78 -16.21 63.96
C THR A 702 -14.55 -16.87 63.36
N ILE A 703 -14.07 -17.94 64.01
CA ILE A 703 -13.06 -18.86 63.49
C ILE A 703 -13.65 -20.27 63.59
N THR A 704 -13.91 -20.93 62.46
CA THR A 704 -14.70 -22.17 62.42
C THR A 704 -14.08 -23.26 61.56
N GLY A 705 -14.35 -24.51 61.92
CA GLY A 705 -14.01 -25.74 61.19
C GLY A 705 -14.25 -26.96 62.08
N ASN A 706 -14.26 -28.17 61.50
CA ASN A 706 -14.32 -29.42 62.28
C ASN A 706 -13.18 -29.50 63.32
N ARG A 707 -12.04 -28.89 63.01
CA ARG A 707 -10.93 -28.67 63.92
C ARG A 707 -10.42 -27.24 63.79
N VAL A 708 -10.35 -26.52 64.90
CA VAL A 708 -9.73 -25.18 64.98
C VAL A 708 -8.42 -25.29 65.76
N VAL A 709 -7.33 -24.77 65.20
CA VAL A 709 -6.00 -24.74 65.82
C VAL A 709 -5.50 -23.30 65.82
N ILE A 710 -5.26 -22.73 67.00
CA ILE A 710 -4.71 -21.38 67.16
C ILE A 710 -3.36 -21.51 67.87
N ASP A 711 -2.29 -21.32 67.11
CA ASP A 711 -0.92 -21.32 67.61
C ASP A 711 -0.49 -19.86 67.84
N SER A 712 -0.80 -19.32 69.02
CA SER A 712 -0.27 -18.01 69.43
C SER A 712 1.19 -18.15 69.83
N ILE A 713 2.11 -17.59 69.04
CA ILE A 713 3.53 -17.54 69.40
C ILE A 713 3.69 -16.41 70.41
N VAL A 714 3.62 -16.72 71.71
CA VAL A 714 3.89 -15.73 72.75
C VAL A 714 5.37 -15.36 72.66
N THR A 715 5.66 -14.23 72.02
CA THR A 715 6.98 -13.60 72.11
C THR A 715 7.02 -12.84 73.44
N ASN A 716 7.83 -13.34 74.38
CA ASN A 716 8.13 -12.68 75.66
C ASN A 716 8.57 -11.22 75.50
#